data_AF-A0A1J1J6M3-F1
#
_entry.id   AF-A0A1J1J6M3-F1
#
_cell.length_a   1.000
_cell.length_b   1.000
_cell.length_c   1.000
_cell.angle_alpha   90.00
_cell.angle_beta   90.00
_cell.angle_gamma   90.00
#
_symmetry.space_group_name_H-M   'P 1'
#
loop_
_entity.id
_entity.type
_entity.pdbx_description
1 polymer ?
#
loop_
_entity_poly.entity_id
_entity_poly.type
_entity_poly.pdbx_seq_one_letter_code
_entity_poly.pdbx_strand_id
1 'polypeptide(L)'
;MKKSTSKWCFYVFKATVLLLILGGSIFAIVYATLNSSSSESSQGAIAANGIECAAIGKEIYKAGGNVADVAVATVLCEGITCPQSSGLGGGFLLTIYIKETGTVETLNAREVAPKLATPDMFVNDSSASVRGGKAVAVPGELKGLWELHQKYGKLPWAELVQPSIKLARDGHVVSPYLQNIFSRNENSIRNEPTLKEIYINPLTNRSYALNEYIKRPKLAETLEIIAREGADAIYGRGSLAIGLINDIRERGGIITDEDLLDYQVRWRYPVSTTLNDNSTFHTFPLPSNGAITPFILNLLKDYDLKHDSLSYHRIVEAFKFAYAKRSLLGDEPTDEIKELMRNLTDIQYAEEIRELINDEKTSDDFEYYGARYENQEDHGTAHISILMPNGDAVAVTSTINYLFGAFFVSESTGIIMNNEMDDFSTPGFVNIYGIPASPANFIQPGKNPLSSMMPSILLDENGNPKQINNWWSCARRLHHQLAPMHVQFDTDFDQDIVRDLNEKYGHQIVENPPDGGFAAVVGIAKNDGVVEGVVDPRRAAGNKISVYECCECNNEGQSIRLIRVYSEPDKDEVFNGIAWSFDSSGPVLAAGGVKAIVRVIQCNGLPLLCYKNLIGHTGAVNDLKFHPKNLQLLLTCSKDYSIRLWNIKNSTCVAIWSGTRGHRDEVLSIDISADGHKFISGGIDHNIMVWNLNSEDVQEKIAKSNEVDIFGRDLLVAVRLHFPDFSTRDVHGNYVDSVKWFGDTFLTKSCENNIIWWKVSSSNKTLVVSKLFTFDIIECDIWFMRMELDLSMKLLAVGSQTGKVFVFDLDTEVPVNKRSTLVHLKCNSAVRQTSFSRDGRILIAACDDGSIWRWDKKENSKF
;
A
#
# COMPACT_ATOMS: atom_id res chain seq x y z
N MET A 1 14.80 9.69 85.89
CA MET A 1 15.03 9.88 84.43
C MET A 1 14.86 8.56 83.65
N LYS A 2 13.66 7.95 83.63
CA LYS A 2 13.43 6.66 82.93
C LYS A 2 12.07 6.52 82.21
N LYS A 3 11.41 7.63 81.86
CA LYS A 3 10.09 7.61 81.18
C LYS A 3 9.98 8.41 79.87
N SER A 4 11.06 8.99 79.36
CA SER A 4 11.00 9.87 78.18
C SER A 4 11.52 9.23 76.88
N THR A 5 12.35 8.18 76.95
CA THR A 5 12.98 7.56 75.76
C THR A 5 12.06 6.63 74.95
N SER A 6 10.99 6.09 75.55
CA SER A 6 10.07 5.17 74.86
C SER A 6 9.13 5.86 73.87
N LYS A 7 8.68 7.09 74.15
CA LYS A 7 7.80 7.82 73.22
C LYS A 7 8.55 8.29 71.99
N TRP A 8 9.81 8.72 72.14
CA TRP A 8 10.61 9.24 71.03
C TRP A 8 10.93 8.15 69.99
N CYS A 9 11.31 6.94 70.43
CA CYS A 9 11.50 5.80 69.52
C CYS A 9 10.20 5.41 68.78
N PHE A 10 9.03 5.56 69.40
CA PHE A 10 7.76 5.24 68.76
C PHE A 10 7.34 6.26 67.68
N TYR A 11 7.62 7.55 67.90
CA TYR A 11 7.41 8.59 66.88
C TYR A 11 8.43 8.51 65.74
N VAL A 12 9.69 8.20 66.04
CA VAL A 12 10.71 7.96 65.00
C VAL A 12 10.35 6.74 64.16
N PHE A 13 9.94 5.62 64.78
CA PHE A 13 9.51 4.43 64.03
C PHE A 13 8.28 4.70 63.15
N LYS A 14 7.28 5.44 63.65
CA LYS A 14 6.12 5.85 62.83
C LYS A 14 6.51 6.79 61.69
N ALA A 15 7.43 7.73 61.91
CA ALA A 15 7.90 8.64 60.87
C ALA A 15 8.72 7.89 59.80
N THR A 16 9.57 6.93 60.19
CA THR A 16 10.34 6.11 59.25
C THR A 16 9.44 5.19 58.44
N VAL A 17 8.41 4.59 59.06
CA VAL A 17 7.42 3.78 58.35
C VAL A 17 6.58 4.65 57.40
N LEU A 18 6.18 5.85 57.80
CA LEU A 18 5.46 6.78 56.91
C LEU A 18 6.33 7.22 55.72
N LEU A 19 7.61 7.51 55.95
CA LEU A 19 8.57 7.87 54.90
C LEU A 19 8.88 6.71 53.95
N LEU A 20 8.91 5.47 54.44
CA LEU A 20 9.05 4.27 53.61
C LEU A 20 7.78 4.01 52.78
N ILE A 21 6.59 4.24 53.34
CA ILE A 21 5.33 4.13 52.60
C ILE A 21 5.20 5.23 51.54
N LEU A 22 5.54 6.49 51.87
CA LEU A 22 5.56 7.60 50.92
C LEU A 22 6.64 7.40 49.83
N GLY A 23 7.83 6.96 50.22
CA GLY A 23 8.91 6.63 49.28
C GLY A 23 8.54 5.47 48.35
N GLY A 24 7.91 4.42 48.87
CA GLY A 24 7.39 3.31 48.07
C GLY A 24 6.23 3.72 47.14
N SER A 25 5.38 4.65 47.59
CA SER A 25 4.26 5.18 46.77
C SER A 25 4.78 6.08 45.65
N ILE A 26 5.76 6.94 45.94
CA ILE A 26 6.41 7.81 44.93
C ILE A 26 7.23 6.95 43.97
N PHE A 27 7.94 5.93 44.45
CA PHE A 27 8.66 5.00 43.58
C PHE A 27 7.71 4.18 42.72
N ALA A 28 6.56 3.73 43.24
CA ALA A 28 5.54 3.03 42.45
C ALA A 28 4.89 3.95 41.40
N ILE A 29 4.65 5.22 41.71
CA ILE A 29 4.13 6.21 40.76
C ILE A 29 5.18 6.53 39.70
N VAL A 30 6.43 6.80 40.10
CA VAL A 30 7.55 7.09 39.19
C VAL A 30 7.87 5.89 38.31
N TYR A 31 7.88 4.68 38.87
CA TYR A 31 8.05 3.42 38.14
C TYR A 31 6.86 3.15 37.21
N ALA A 32 5.62 3.44 37.62
CA ALA A 32 4.45 3.35 36.76
C ALA A 32 4.46 4.39 35.63
N THR A 33 4.94 5.62 35.86
CA THR A 33 5.09 6.65 34.81
C THR A 33 6.32 6.46 33.92
N LEU A 34 7.37 5.80 34.41
CA LEU A 34 8.57 5.46 33.62
C LEU A 34 8.40 4.16 32.82
N ASN A 35 7.56 3.23 33.30
CA ASN A 35 7.17 2.01 32.59
C ASN A 35 5.80 2.10 31.90
N SER A 36 5.11 3.24 31.94
CA SER A 36 3.97 3.52 31.05
C SER A 36 4.47 3.95 29.66
N SER A 37 5.44 3.24 29.10
CA SER A 37 5.43 2.99 27.68
C SER A 37 4.66 1.68 27.48
N SER A 38 3.35 1.71 27.73
CA SER A 38 2.50 0.81 26.97
C SER A 38 2.87 1.11 25.52
N SER A 39 3.43 0.14 24.80
CA SER A 39 3.37 0.17 23.36
C SER A 39 1.89 0.36 23.04
N GLU A 40 1.46 1.57 22.70
CA GLU A 40 0.10 1.82 22.26
C GLU A 40 -0.09 0.87 21.09
N SER A 41 -0.83 -0.21 21.31
CA SER A 41 -1.35 -0.99 20.19
C SER A 41 -2.10 0.04 19.36
N SER A 42 -1.63 0.34 18.14
CA SER A 42 -2.26 1.33 17.27
C SER A 42 -3.77 1.08 17.29
N GLN A 43 -4.53 2.00 17.88
CA GLN A 43 -5.99 1.86 18.03
C GLN A 43 -6.74 2.42 16.81
N GLY A 44 -6.03 3.09 15.90
CA GLY A 44 -6.57 3.65 14.67
C GLY A 44 -5.72 3.32 13.44
N ALA A 45 -6.32 3.50 12.27
CA ALA A 45 -5.70 3.33 10.98
C ALA A 45 -6.46 4.10 9.89
N ILE A 46 -5.74 4.45 8.82
CA ILE A 46 -6.28 5.10 7.62
C ILE A 46 -5.91 4.21 6.43
N ALA A 47 -6.88 3.90 5.59
CA ALA A 47 -6.72 3.15 4.36
C ALA A 47 -7.23 3.98 3.18
N ALA A 48 -6.41 4.13 2.14
CA ALA A 48 -6.72 4.87 0.92
C ALA A 48 -6.01 4.22 -0.27
N ASN A 49 -6.52 4.43 -1.48
CA ASN A 49 -5.97 3.90 -2.73
C ASN A 49 -4.74 4.68 -3.19
N GLY A 50 -4.76 6.01 -3.00
CA GLY A 50 -3.63 6.88 -3.31
C GLY A 50 -2.43 6.63 -2.41
N ILE A 51 -1.24 6.50 -2.99
CA ILE A 51 0.01 6.15 -2.28
C ILE A 51 0.31 7.16 -1.15
N GLU A 52 0.03 8.44 -1.40
CA GLU A 52 0.30 9.55 -0.50
C GLU A 52 -0.82 9.82 0.52
N CYS A 53 -2.04 9.35 0.26
CA CYS A 53 -3.24 9.88 0.91
C CYS A 53 -3.41 9.44 2.36
N ALA A 54 -3.06 8.19 2.69
CA ALA A 54 -3.09 7.73 4.08
C ALA A 54 -2.07 8.49 4.95
N ALA A 55 -0.91 8.86 4.39
CA ALA A 55 0.10 9.65 5.08
C ALA A 55 -0.39 11.09 5.31
N ILE A 56 -1.03 11.70 4.31
CA ILE A 56 -1.65 13.03 4.44
C ILE A 56 -2.72 13.02 5.55
N GLY A 57 -3.63 12.04 5.55
CA GLY A 57 -4.64 11.91 6.61
C GLY A 57 -4.01 11.77 8.00
N LYS A 58 -2.91 11.02 8.13
CA LYS A 58 -2.16 10.88 9.39
C LYS A 58 -1.55 12.19 9.87
N GLU A 59 -1.02 13.01 8.97
CA GLU A 59 -0.46 14.32 9.34
C GLU A 59 -1.56 15.29 9.79
N ILE A 60 -2.75 15.25 9.18
CA ILE A 60 -3.92 16.01 9.63
C ILE A 60 -4.39 15.57 11.01
N TYR A 61 -4.40 14.27 11.28
CA TYR A 61 -4.66 13.76 12.62
C TYR A 61 -3.64 14.28 13.64
N LYS A 62 -2.35 14.23 13.33
CA LYS A 62 -1.28 14.76 14.20
C LYS A 62 -1.39 16.28 14.42
N ALA A 63 -1.92 17.01 13.46
CA ALA A 63 -2.24 18.44 13.60
C ALA A 63 -3.44 18.71 14.54
N GLY A 64 -4.06 17.66 15.09
CA GLY A 64 -5.17 17.76 16.04
C GLY A 64 -6.55 17.70 15.41
N GLY A 65 -6.64 17.31 14.13
CA GLY A 65 -7.88 17.10 13.40
C GLY A 65 -8.64 15.87 13.86
N ASN A 66 -9.97 15.91 13.67
CA ASN A 66 -10.84 14.78 13.98
C ASN A 66 -11.13 13.90 12.74
N VAL A 67 -12.01 12.91 12.88
CA VAL A 67 -12.31 11.96 11.80
C VAL A 67 -12.80 12.66 10.51
N ALA A 68 -13.55 13.76 10.65
CA ALA A 68 -14.06 14.52 9.51
C ALA A 68 -12.94 15.31 8.82
N ASP A 69 -12.07 15.98 9.58
CA ASP A 69 -10.90 16.68 9.04
C ASP A 69 -9.98 15.73 8.25
N VAL A 70 -9.70 14.56 8.84
CA VAL A 70 -8.89 13.50 8.22
C VAL A 70 -9.56 13.00 6.94
N ALA A 71 -10.87 12.78 6.96
CA ALA A 71 -11.63 12.37 5.77
C ALA A 71 -11.54 13.42 4.65
N VAL A 72 -11.75 14.70 4.96
CA VAL A 72 -11.69 15.79 3.97
C VAL A 72 -10.34 15.82 3.25
N ALA A 73 -9.25 15.85 4.00
CA ALA A 73 -7.91 15.91 3.40
C ALA A 73 -7.57 14.64 2.61
N THR A 74 -8.01 13.48 3.09
CA THR A 74 -7.73 12.20 2.43
C THR A 74 -8.50 12.07 1.10
N VAL A 75 -9.79 12.47 1.06
CA VAL A 75 -10.59 12.45 -0.18
C VAL A 75 -10.05 13.44 -1.21
N LEU A 76 -9.69 14.67 -0.80
CA LEU A 76 -9.06 15.64 -1.70
C LEU A 76 -7.75 15.12 -2.30
N CYS A 77 -6.96 14.37 -1.52
CA CYS A 77 -5.76 13.72 -2.02
C CYS A 77 -6.09 12.60 -3.02
N GLU A 78 -7.11 11.79 -2.75
CA GLU A 78 -7.52 10.71 -3.67
C GLU A 78 -7.91 11.27 -5.04
N GLY A 79 -8.64 12.37 -5.12
CA GLY A 79 -9.01 13.00 -6.40
C GLY A 79 -7.81 13.51 -7.23
N ILE A 80 -6.64 13.64 -6.61
CA ILE A 80 -5.39 13.98 -7.31
C ILE A 80 -4.64 12.72 -7.74
N THR A 81 -4.49 11.74 -6.83
CA THR A 81 -3.64 10.56 -7.01
C THR A 81 -4.34 9.41 -7.73
N CYS A 82 -5.66 9.38 -7.69
CA CYS A 82 -6.54 8.45 -8.40
C CYS A 82 -7.43 9.20 -9.42
N PRO A 83 -6.85 10.05 -10.30
CA PRO A 83 -7.63 10.97 -11.13
C PRO A 83 -8.50 10.27 -12.18
N GLN A 84 -8.25 8.98 -12.42
CA GLN A 84 -9.07 8.14 -13.27
C GLN A 84 -10.38 7.68 -12.61
N SER A 85 -10.54 7.84 -11.29
CA SER A 85 -11.68 7.27 -10.55
C SER A 85 -12.42 8.25 -9.65
N SER A 86 -11.79 9.32 -9.17
CA SER A 86 -12.45 10.27 -8.26
C SER A 86 -11.95 11.71 -8.44
N GLY A 87 -12.67 12.67 -7.85
CA GLY A 87 -12.23 14.07 -7.75
C GLY A 87 -13.38 15.08 -7.79
N LEU A 88 -13.01 16.36 -7.70
CA LEU A 88 -13.94 17.49 -7.50
C LEU A 88 -15.05 17.63 -8.56
N GLY A 89 -14.87 17.01 -9.73
CA GLY A 89 -15.86 17.02 -10.80
C GLY A 89 -16.90 15.92 -10.69
N GLY A 90 -16.86 15.09 -9.65
CA GLY A 90 -17.85 14.05 -9.36
C GLY A 90 -18.51 14.24 -8.00
N GLY A 91 -18.74 13.14 -7.29
CA GLY A 91 -19.52 13.08 -6.06
C GLY A 91 -19.13 11.89 -5.18
N PHE A 92 -19.66 11.87 -3.96
CA PHE A 92 -19.38 10.78 -3.02
C PHE A 92 -20.56 10.45 -2.12
N LEU A 93 -20.50 9.23 -1.57
CA LEU A 93 -21.34 8.79 -0.47
C LEU A 93 -20.45 8.51 0.75
N LEU A 94 -20.92 8.91 1.93
CA LEU A 94 -20.17 8.76 3.18
C LEU A 94 -21.04 8.21 4.29
N THR A 95 -20.46 7.31 5.09
CA THR A 95 -21.03 6.84 6.37
C THR A 95 -20.05 7.21 7.48
N ILE A 96 -20.53 7.93 8.50
CA ILE A 96 -19.74 8.40 9.65
C ILE A 96 -20.32 7.84 10.95
N TYR A 97 -19.42 7.43 11.84
CA TYR A 97 -19.73 7.00 13.19
C TYR A 97 -18.96 7.84 14.20
N ILE A 98 -19.69 8.44 15.15
CA ILE A 98 -19.13 9.17 16.28
C ILE A 98 -19.32 8.32 17.54
N LYS A 99 -18.21 7.82 18.10
CA LYS A 99 -18.22 6.86 19.20
C LYS A 99 -18.77 7.45 20.49
N GLU A 100 -18.42 8.70 20.79
CA GLU A 100 -18.84 9.38 22.02
C GLU A 100 -20.37 9.45 22.14
N THR A 101 -21.05 9.73 21.03
CA THR A 101 -22.52 9.87 21.00
C THR A 101 -23.23 8.60 20.55
N GLY A 102 -22.50 7.59 20.08
CA GLY A 102 -23.08 6.39 19.45
C GLY A 102 -23.84 6.69 18.16
N THR A 103 -23.58 7.81 17.51
CA THR A 103 -24.35 8.29 16.35
C THR A 103 -23.75 7.78 15.05
N VAL A 104 -24.59 7.17 14.21
CA VAL A 104 -24.24 6.82 12.82
C VAL A 104 -25.10 7.65 11.87
N GLU A 105 -24.45 8.36 10.95
CA GLU A 105 -25.11 9.20 9.94
C GLU A 105 -24.47 8.97 8.57
N THR A 106 -25.22 9.34 7.53
CA THR A 106 -24.77 9.22 6.15
C THR A 106 -24.93 10.55 5.41
N LEU A 107 -23.98 10.89 4.54
CA LEU A 107 -23.97 12.10 3.74
C LEU A 107 -23.99 11.76 2.25
N ASN A 108 -25.05 12.19 1.57
CA ASN A 108 -25.20 12.09 0.13
C ASN A 108 -24.66 13.36 -0.53
N ALA A 109 -23.51 13.26 -1.17
CA ALA A 109 -22.92 14.27 -2.05
C ALA A 109 -22.84 13.76 -3.50
N ARG A 110 -23.81 12.92 -3.89
CA ARG A 110 -23.98 12.41 -5.25
C ARG A 110 -24.38 13.53 -6.19
N GLU A 111 -23.97 13.41 -7.43
CA GLU A 111 -24.33 14.30 -8.52
C GLU A 111 -25.83 14.28 -8.80
N VAL A 112 -26.37 15.39 -9.30
CA VAL A 112 -27.79 15.47 -9.70
C VAL A 112 -27.90 15.81 -11.18
N ALA A 113 -28.96 15.29 -11.81
CA ALA A 113 -29.29 15.66 -13.18
C ALA A 113 -29.56 17.17 -13.29
N PRO A 114 -28.96 17.87 -14.26
CA PRO A 114 -29.21 19.29 -14.48
C PRO A 114 -30.69 19.58 -14.75
N LYS A 115 -31.15 20.79 -14.45
CA LYS A 115 -32.54 21.23 -14.64
C LYS A 115 -33.03 21.10 -16.09
N LEU A 116 -32.12 21.23 -17.04
CA LEU A 116 -32.40 21.11 -18.47
C LEU A 116 -32.38 19.66 -18.99
N ALA A 117 -32.12 18.67 -18.13
CA ALA A 117 -32.11 17.27 -18.52
C ALA A 117 -33.53 16.80 -18.86
N THR A 118 -33.66 15.98 -19.90
CA THR A 118 -34.94 15.37 -20.28
C THR A 118 -34.86 13.85 -20.20
N PRO A 119 -35.98 13.16 -19.92
CA PRO A 119 -35.99 11.69 -19.84
C PRO A 119 -35.45 11.00 -21.10
N ASP A 120 -35.62 11.60 -22.27
CA ASP A 120 -35.34 11.04 -23.58
C ASP A 120 -34.02 11.51 -24.22
N MET A 121 -33.19 12.29 -23.50
CA MET A 121 -32.03 12.98 -24.08
C MET A 121 -30.94 12.06 -24.67
N PHE A 122 -30.93 10.77 -24.30
CA PHE A 122 -29.98 9.75 -24.81
C PHE A 122 -30.63 8.68 -25.70
N VAL A 123 -31.94 8.74 -25.96
CA VAL A 123 -32.66 7.71 -26.74
C VAL A 123 -32.07 7.53 -28.14
N ASN A 124 -31.64 8.61 -28.78
CA ASN A 124 -31.09 8.58 -30.15
C ASN A 124 -29.56 8.53 -30.18
N ASP A 125 -28.89 8.71 -29.04
CA ASP A 125 -27.42 8.75 -28.94
C ASP A 125 -26.98 8.39 -27.52
N SER A 126 -26.80 7.10 -27.27
CA SER A 126 -26.28 6.59 -25.99
C SER A 126 -24.82 6.92 -25.78
N SER A 127 -24.04 7.27 -26.83
CA SER A 127 -22.64 7.64 -26.63
C SER A 127 -22.47 8.97 -25.89
N ALA A 128 -23.50 9.83 -25.98
CA ALA A 128 -23.55 11.12 -25.30
C ALA A 128 -23.77 11.04 -23.78
N SER A 129 -24.17 9.88 -23.24
CA SER A 129 -24.21 9.65 -21.78
C SER A 129 -22.84 9.29 -21.22
N VAL A 130 -21.93 8.77 -22.06
CA VAL A 130 -20.59 8.35 -21.65
C VAL A 130 -19.54 9.45 -21.85
N ARG A 131 -19.63 10.24 -22.95
CA ARG A 131 -18.60 11.25 -23.30
C ARG A 131 -19.19 12.61 -23.62
N GLY A 132 -18.43 13.65 -23.29
CA GLY A 132 -18.77 15.04 -23.60
C GLY A 132 -19.66 15.70 -22.55
N GLY A 133 -20.05 16.95 -22.80
CA GLY A 133 -20.69 17.78 -21.77
C GLY A 133 -22.09 17.33 -21.34
N LYS A 134 -22.84 16.62 -22.20
CA LYS A 134 -24.18 16.11 -21.86
C LYS A 134 -24.15 15.00 -20.82
N ALA A 135 -23.03 14.29 -20.73
CA ALA A 135 -22.79 13.23 -19.76
C ALA A 135 -22.61 13.78 -18.33
N VAL A 136 -22.27 15.06 -18.20
CA VAL A 136 -21.89 15.67 -16.93
C VAL A 136 -23.14 15.98 -16.09
N ALA A 137 -23.25 15.32 -14.95
CA ALA A 137 -24.17 15.68 -13.88
C ALA A 137 -23.56 16.76 -12.97
N VAL A 138 -24.37 17.47 -12.21
CA VAL A 138 -23.90 18.58 -11.36
C VAL A 138 -22.93 18.04 -10.29
N PRO A 139 -21.65 18.45 -10.26
CA PRO A 139 -20.66 17.91 -9.32
C PRO A 139 -21.01 18.22 -7.87
N GLY A 140 -20.82 17.23 -7.00
CA GLY A 140 -21.21 17.29 -5.58
C GLY A 140 -20.07 17.20 -4.57
N GLU A 141 -18.90 16.70 -4.96
CA GLU A 141 -17.81 16.36 -4.04
C GLU A 141 -17.37 17.56 -3.19
N LEU A 142 -17.11 18.73 -3.80
CA LEU A 142 -16.66 19.90 -3.05
C LEU A 142 -17.70 20.36 -2.01
N LYS A 143 -18.98 20.41 -2.39
CA LYS A 143 -20.04 20.80 -1.46
C LYS A 143 -20.18 19.79 -0.33
N GLY A 144 -20.10 18.50 -0.63
CA GLY A 144 -20.12 17.43 0.37
C GLY A 144 -19.00 17.56 1.40
N LEU A 145 -17.76 17.75 0.94
CA LEU A 145 -16.60 17.88 1.83
C LEU A 145 -16.70 19.14 2.71
N TRP A 146 -17.19 20.24 2.13
CA TRP A 146 -17.46 21.46 2.87
C TRP A 146 -18.52 21.26 3.95
N GLU A 147 -19.66 20.65 3.63
CA GLU A 147 -20.75 20.42 4.59
C GLU A 147 -20.35 19.44 5.69
N LEU A 148 -19.54 18.43 5.37
CA LEU A 148 -18.90 17.56 6.37
C LEU A 148 -18.01 18.36 7.33
N HIS A 149 -17.17 19.25 6.78
CA HIS A 149 -16.32 20.15 7.56
C HIS A 149 -17.11 21.14 8.41
N GLN A 150 -18.19 21.73 7.88
CA GLN A 150 -19.04 22.64 8.67
C GLN A 150 -19.72 21.94 9.84
N LYS A 151 -20.15 20.68 9.65
CA LYS A 151 -20.88 19.94 10.69
C LYS A 151 -19.97 19.34 11.74
N TYR A 152 -18.83 18.76 11.34
CA TYR A 152 -17.95 18.04 12.25
C TYR A 152 -16.51 18.54 12.28
N GLY A 153 -16.03 19.30 11.30
CA GLY A 153 -14.63 19.72 11.20
C GLY A 153 -14.15 20.56 12.38
N LYS A 154 -12.86 20.45 12.69
CA LYS A 154 -12.23 21.16 13.81
C LYS A 154 -11.08 22.05 13.36
N LEU A 155 -10.31 21.63 12.36
CA LEU A 155 -9.21 22.44 11.82
C LEU A 155 -9.73 23.47 10.79
N PRO A 156 -9.00 24.56 10.53
CA PRO A 156 -9.36 25.49 9.46
C PRO A 156 -9.40 24.79 8.09
N TRP A 157 -10.44 25.07 7.29
CA TRP A 157 -10.62 24.47 5.96
C TRP A 157 -9.36 24.51 5.09
N ALA A 158 -8.70 25.67 5.03
CA ALA A 158 -7.48 25.87 4.24
C ALA A 158 -6.36 24.90 4.61
N GLU A 159 -6.23 24.52 5.90
CA GLU A 159 -5.22 23.56 6.34
C GLU A 159 -5.50 22.14 5.83
N LEU A 160 -6.78 21.80 5.62
CA LEU A 160 -7.19 20.50 5.06
C LEU A 160 -6.95 20.42 3.54
N VAL A 161 -7.04 21.55 2.84
CA VAL A 161 -6.84 21.64 1.38
C VAL A 161 -5.35 21.76 1.02
N GLN A 162 -4.53 22.35 1.90
CA GLN A 162 -3.12 22.64 1.65
C GLN A 162 -2.26 21.45 1.19
N PRO A 163 -2.39 20.23 1.76
CA PRO A 163 -1.63 19.07 1.29
C PRO A 163 -1.92 18.73 -0.18
N SER A 164 -3.19 18.84 -0.58
CA SER A 164 -3.65 18.57 -1.95
C SER A 164 -3.18 19.66 -2.93
N ILE A 165 -3.14 20.93 -2.51
CA ILE A 165 -2.51 22.01 -3.32
C ILE A 165 -1.06 21.67 -3.63
N LYS A 166 -0.31 21.28 -2.59
CA LYS A 166 1.11 20.92 -2.74
C LYS A 166 1.27 19.71 -3.66
N LEU A 167 0.47 18.66 -3.46
CA LEU A 167 0.53 17.44 -4.25
C LEU A 167 0.20 17.69 -5.74
N ALA A 168 -0.83 18.49 -6.04
CA ALA A 168 -1.16 18.86 -7.41
C ALA A 168 -0.05 19.70 -8.08
N ARG A 169 0.64 20.56 -7.33
CA ARG A 169 1.70 21.43 -7.83
C ARG A 169 3.04 20.72 -8.02
N ASP A 170 3.49 20.02 -7.00
CA ASP A 170 4.79 19.37 -6.94
C ASP A 170 4.77 18.03 -7.70
N GLY A 171 3.58 17.42 -7.75
CA GLY A 171 3.26 16.20 -8.46
C GLY A 171 3.14 14.99 -7.54
N HIS A 172 2.39 13.99 -7.98
CA HIS A 172 2.23 12.71 -7.31
C HIS A 172 2.84 11.58 -8.14
N VAL A 173 3.15 10.46 -7.50
CA VAL A 173 3.76 9.32 -8.17
C VAL A 173 2.71 8.54 -8.98
N VAL A 174 3.09 8.03 -10.16
CA VAL A 174 2.26 7.09 -10.92
C VAL A 174 2.31 5.72 -10.27
N SER A 175 1.15 5.24 -9.82
CA SER A 175 0.99 3.89 -9.27
C SER A 175 0.97 2.83 -10.38
N PRO A 176 1.21 1.54 -10.06
CA PRO A 176 1.13 0.45 -11.04
C PRO A 176 -0.24 0.35 -11.70
N TYR A 177 -1.31 0.53 -10.91
CA TYR A 177 -2.68 0.54 -11.42
C TYR A 177 -2.87 1.70 -12.41
N LEU A 178 -2.43 2.90 -12.05
CA LEU A 178 -2.54 4.08 -12.91
C LEU A 178 -1.73 3.94 -14.21
N GLN A 179 -0.51 3.39 -14.15
CA GLN A 179 0.29 3.10 -15.34
C GLN A 179 -0.44 2.13 -16.29
N ASN A 180 -1.08 1.10 -15.76
CA ASN A 180 -1.85 0.15 -16.56
C ASN A 180 -3.04 0.83 -17.24
N ILE A 181 -3.77 1.69 -16.53
CA ILE A 181 -4.86 2.49 -17.10
C ILE A 181 -4.35 3.41 -18.21
N PHE A 182 -3.25 4.12 -17.98
CA PHE A 182 -2.64 4.97 -19.00
C PHE A 182 -2.20 4.19 -20.23
N SER A 183 -1.54 3.05 -20.05
CA SER A 183 -1.03 2.23 -21.15
C SER A 183 -2.17 1.69 -22.02
N ARG A 184 -3.27 1.23 -21.41
CA ARG A 184 -4.47 0.74 -22.12
C ARG A 184 -5.21 1.85 -22.87
N ASN A 185 -5.19 3.06 -22.34
CA ASN A 185 -5.96 4.19 -22.85
C ASN A 185 -5.11 5.25 -23.56
N GLU A 186 -3.82 4.98 -23.83
CA GLU A 186 -2.87 5.99 -24.34
C GLU A 186 -3.40 6.66 -25.63
N ASN A 187 -3.97 5.87 -26.55
CA ASN A 187 -4.54 6.39 -27.79
C ASN A 187 -5.71 7.35 -27.54
N SER A 188 -6.63 6.98 -26.64
CA SER A 188 -7.77 7.82 -26.28
C SER A 188 -7.32 9.10 -25.58
N ILE A 189 -6.38 8.98 -24.62
CA ILE A 189 -5.79 10.11 -23.90
C ILE A 189 -5.10 11.08 -24.87
N ARG A 190 -4.37 10.58 -25.87
CA ARG A 190 -3.72 11.41 -26.89
C ARG A 190 -4.69 12.18 -27.77
N ASN A 191 -5.83 11.58 -28.07
CA ASN A 191 -6.84 12.17 -28.94
C ASN A 191 -7.67 13.23 -28.23
N GLU A 192 -7.68 13.26 -26.90
CA GLU A 192 -8.32 14.30 -26.13
C GLU A 192 -7.29 15.37 -25.67
N PRO A 193 -7.33 16.60 -26.19
CA PRO A 193 -6.31 17.61 -25.94
C PRO A 193 -6.03 17.89 -24.45
N THR A 194 -7.09 18.01 -23.65
CA THR A 194 -6.96 18.39 -22.22
C THR A 194 -6.39 17.25 -21.37
N LEU A 195 -6.67 16.00 -21.71
CA LEU A 195 -6.06 14.84 -21.05
C LEU A 195 -4.61 14.62 -21.52
N LYS A 196 -4.35 14.82 -22.82
CA LYS A 196 -3.01 14.73 -23.39
C LYS A 196 -2.03 15.68 -22.69
N GLU A 197 -2.44 16.92 -22.45
CA GLU A 197 -1.60 17.92 -21.78
C GLU A 197 -1.13 17.47 -20.39
N ILE A 198 -1.97 16.74 -19.66
CA ILE A 198 -1.69 16.31 -18.29
C ILE A 198 -0.98 14.95 -18.26
N TYR A 199 -1.39 14.00 -19.10
CA TYR A 199 -1.04 12.59 -18.94
C TYR A 199 -0.06 12.04 -19.99
N ILE A 200 0.29 12.82 -21.02
CA ILE A 200 1.39 12.48 -21.92
C ILE A 200 2.63 13.23 -21.50
N ASN A 201 3.64 12.48 -21.08
CA ASN A 201 4.94 13.01 -20.68
C ASN A 201 5.61 13.67 -21.90
N PRO A 202 5.89 14.99 -21.87
CA PRO A 202 6.43 15.71 -23.01
C PRO A 202 7.87 15.31 -23.36
N LEU A 203 8.61 14.73 -22.40
CA LEU A 203 10.00 14.29 -22.61
C LEU A 203 10.07 12.97 -23.37
N THR A 204 9.19 12.03 -23.04
CA THR A 204 9.15 10.69 -23.66
C THR A 204 8.16 10.61 -24.81
N ASN A 205 7.25 11.59 -24.90
CA ASN A 205 6.07 11.55 -25.76
C ASN A 205 5.33 10.21 -25.61
N ARG A 206 5.16 9.73 -24.38
CA ARG A 206 4.40 8.53 -23.96
C ARG A 206 3.57 8.88 -22.74
N SER A 207 2.57 8.07 -22.40
CA SER A 207 1.92 8.26 -21.11
C SER A 207 2.91 8.06 -19.96
N TYR A 208 2.72 8.76 -18.84
CA TYR A 208 3.62 8.65 -17.71
C TYR A 208 3.74 7.19 -17.20
N ALA A 209 4.97 6.78 -16.90
CA ALA A 209 5.30 5.43 -16.46
C ALA A 209 5.34 5.31 -14.92
N LEU A 210 5.36 4.08 -14.41
CA LEU A 210 5.52 3.77 -12.99
C LEU A 210 6.70 4.55 -12.39
N ASN A 211 6.49 5.13 -11.20
CA ASN A 211 7.45 5.96 -10.47
C ASN A 211 7.77 7.33 -11.11
N GLU A 212 7.19 7.68 -12.26
CA GLU A 212 7.23 9.06 -12.74
C GLU A 212 6.25 9.95 -11.95
N TYR A 213 6.45 11.27 -12.05
CA TYR A 213 5.64 12.26 -11.33
C TYR A 213 4.75 13.04 -12.29
N ILE A 214 3.46 13.10 -11.96
CA ILE A 214 2.45 13.86 -12.70
C ILE A 214 2.09 15.12 -11.93
N LYS A 215 2.09 16.26 -12.61
CA LYS A 215 1.71 17.55 -12.06
C LYS A 215 0.39 18.01 -12.66
N ARG A 216 -0.42 18.69 -11.85
CA ARG A 216 -1.70 19.32 -12.24
C ARG A 216 -1.71 20.78 -11.75
N PRO A 217 -0.85 21.65 -12.32
CA PRO A 217 -0.69 23.03 -11.83
C PRO A 217 -1.99 23.83 -11.88
N LYS A 218 -2.81 23.63 -12.92
CA LYS A 218 -4.11 24.28 -13.06
C LYS A 218 -5.09 23.87 -11.95
N LEU A 219 -5.10 22.60 -11.58
CA LEU A 219 -5.87 22.13 -10.44
C LEU A 219 -5.32 22.70 -9.12
N ALA A 220 -4.00 22.87 -8.98
CA ALA A 220 -3.43 23.49 -7.78
C ALA A 220 -3.87 24.95 -7.61
N GLU A 221 -3.96 25.74 -8.69
CA GLU A 221 -4.53 27.10 -8.67
C GLU A 221 -6.00 27.09 -8.23
N THR A 222 -6.80 26.16 -8.76
CA THR A 222 -8.19 25.96 -8.35
C THR A 222 -8.31 25.61 -6.88
N LEU A 223 -7.47 24.71 -6.37
CA LEU A 223 -7.47 24.32 -4.97
C LEU A 223 -7.04 25.49 -4.05
N GLU A 224 -6.17 26.39 -4.49
CA GLU A 224 -5.85 27.62 -3.74
C GLU A 224 -7.05 28.57 -3.62
N ILE A 225 -7.85 28.68 -4.69
CA ILE A 225 -9.09 29.45 -4.65
C ILE A 225 -10.09 28.77 -3.71
N ILE A 226 -10.27 27.46 -3.82
CA ILE A 226 -11.13 26.66 -2.93
C ILE A 226 -10.68 26.77 -1.46
N ALA A 227 -9.38 26.81 -1.18
CA ALA A 227 -8.87 26.99 0.19
C ALA A 227 -9.26 28.35 0.79
N ARG A 228 -9.41 29.39 -0.04
CA ARG A 228 -9.80 30.74 0.39
C ARG A 228 -11.30 30.96 0.43
N GLU A 229 -12.01 30.49 -0.60
CA GLU A 229 -13.43 30.77 -0.83
C GLU A 229 -14.35 29.64 -0.32
N GLY A 230 -13.79 28.48 0.04
CA GLY A 230 -14.58 27.32 0.44
C GLY A 230 -15.34 26.69 -0.74
N ALA A 231 -16.47 26.04 -0.46
CA ALA A 231 -17.33 25.48 -1.50
C ALA A 231 -17.88 26.57 -2.45
N ASP A 232 -18.11 27.78 -1.94
CA ASP A 232 -18.60 28.90 -2.73
C ASP A 232 -17.62 29.33 -3.83
N ALA A 233 -16.42 28.74 -3.95
CA ALA A 233 -15.58 28.89 -5.13
C ALA A 233 -16.28 28.38 -6.42
N ILE A 234 -17.05 27.29 -6.31
CA ILE A 234 -17.80 26.67 -7.42
C ILE A 234 -19.30 26.98 -7.32
N TYR A 235 -19.85 26.99 -6.11
CA TYR A 235 -21.28 27.24 -5.86
C TYR A 235 -21.51 28.73 -5.53
N GLY A 236 -22.75 29.20 -5.40
CA GLY A 236 -23.00 30.52 -4.77
C GLY A 236 -22.50 31.79 -5.50
N ARG A 237 -22.27 31.74 -6.82
CA ARG A 237 -21.58 32.79 -7.64
C ARG A 237 -20.07 32.90 -7.41
N GLY A 238 -19.44 31.77 -7.11
CA GLY A 238 -18.00 31.64 -6.98
C GLY A 238 -17.16 32.08 -8.15
N SER A 239 -15.90 32.41 -7.86
CA SER A 239 -14.93 32.87 -8.86
C SER A 239 -14.62 31.83 -9.94
N LEU A 240 -14.81 30.53 -9.66
CA LEU A 240 -14.58 29.44 -10.60
C LEU A 240 -15.84 29.04 -11.40
N ALA A 241 -17.04 29.39 -10.93
CA ALA A 241 -18.31 28.90 -11.45
C ALA A 241 -18.50 29.22 -12.94
N ILE A 242 -18.24 30.47 -13.34
CA ILE A 242 -18.46 30.93 -14.72
C ILE A 242 -17.53 30.20 -15.71
N GLY A 243 -16.25 30.04 -15.34
CA GLY A 243 -15.28 29.32 -16.17
C GLY A 243 -15.68 27.86 -16.35
N LEU A 244 -16.02 27.19 -15.25
CA LEU A 244 -16.42 25.78 -15.27
C LEU A 244 -17.68 25.55 -16.12
N ILE A 245 -18.71 26.37 -15.97
CA ILE A 245 -19.95 26.28 -16.76
C ILE A 245 -19.67 26.48 -18.25
N ASN A 246 -18.83 27.46 -18.60
CA ASN A 246 -18.50 27.73 -20.00
C ASN A 246 -17.77 26.54 -20.62
N ASP A 247 -16.77 25.97 -19.94
CA ASP A 247 -16.04 24.79 -20.43
C ASP A 247 -16.98 23.60 -20.66
N ILE A 248 -17.91 23.35 -19.73
CA ILE A 248 -18.92 22.27 -19.86
C ILE A 248 -19.85 22.54 -21.05
N ARG A 249 -20.31 23.79 -21.22
CA ARG A 249 -21.20 24.20 -22.31
C ARG A 249 -20.52 24.11 -23.67
N GLU A 250 -19.25 24.47 -23.78
CA GLU A 250 -18.45 24.33 -25.00
C GLU A 250 -18.31 22.87 -25.44
N ARG A 251 -18.37 21.93 -24.49
CA ARG A 251 -18.45 20.48 -24.74
C ARG A 251 -19.88 19.97 -24.95
N GLY A 252 -20.86 20.87 -25.09
CA GLY A 252 -22.27 20.53 -25.35
C GLY A 252 -23.10 20.21 -24.09
N GLY A 253 -22.58 20.53 -22.91
CA GLY A 253 -23.27 20.28 -21.64
C GLY A 253 -24.40 21.26 -21.33
N ILE A 254 -25.24 20.85 -20.40
CA ILE A 254 -26.53 21.49 -20.09
C ILE A 254 -26.60 22.05 -18.67
N ILE A 255 -25.49 22.03 -17.92
CA ILE A 255 -25.40 22.63 -16.58
C ILE A 255 -25.53 24.16 -16.68
N THR A 256 -26.36 24.71 -15.80
CA THR A 256 -26.64 26.14 -15.67
C THR A 256 -26.06 26.70 -14.38
N ASP A 257 -26.04 28.03 -14.28
CA ASP A 257 -25.73 28.74 -13.04
C ASP A 257 -26.73 28.42 -11.93
N GLU A 258 -28.01 28.26 -12.27
CA GLU A 258 -29.03 27.84 -11.32
C GLU A 258 -28.79 26.42 -10.78
N ASP A 259 -28.26 25.51 -11.60
CA ASP A 259 -27.93 24.14 -11.16
C ASP A 259 -26.86 24.14 -10.06
N LEU A 260 -25.81 24.96 -10.21
CA LEU A 260 -24.77 25.11 -9.18
C LEU A 260 -25.30 25.85 -7.94
N LEU A 261 -26.17 26.85 -8.12
CA LEU A 261 -26.75 27.59 -7.00
C LEU A 261 -27.67 26.72 -6.13
N ASP A 262 -28.45 25.84 -6.77
CA ASP A 262 -29.47 25.04 -6.09
C ASP A 262 -28.96 23.67 -5.62
N TYR A 263 -27.73 23.28 -5.96
CA TYR A 263 -27.15 22.01 -5.52
C TYR A 263 -27.07 21.94 -3.98
N GLN A 264 -27.62 20.87 -3.40
CA GLN A 264 -27.59 20.62 -1.97
C GLN A 264 -27.25 19.16 -1.69
N VAL A 265 -26.42 18.95 -0.67
CA VAL A 265 -26.13 17.62 -0.12
C VAL A 265 -27.27 17.17 0.79
N ARG A 266 -27.41 15.86 1.03
CA ARG A 266 -28.49 15.33 1.89
C ARG A 266 -27.92 14.45 3.00
N TRP A 267 -28.18 14.82 4.26
CA TRP A 267 -27.93 13.94 5.41
C TRP A 267 -29.08 12.94 5.57
N ARG A 268 -28.75 11.66 5.81
CA ARG A 268 -29.72 10.57 6.00
C ARG A 268 -29.26 9.65 7.14
N TYR A 269 -30.21 8.94 7.74
CA TYR A 269 -29.90 7.81 8.62
C TYR A 269 -29.49 6.58 7.79
N PRO A 270 -28.55 5.75 8.30
CA PRO A 270 -28.10 4.56 7.60
C PRO A 270 -29.18 3.47 7.54
N VAL A 271 -29.09 2.62 6.53
CA VAL A 271 -29.75 1.29 6.57
C VAL A 271 -28.90 0.40 7.46
N SER A 272 -29.54 -0.37 8.35
CA SER A 272 -28.83 -1.17 9.36
C SER A 272 -29.43 -2.58 9.46
N THR A 273 -28.58 -3.59 9.68
CA THR A 273 -29.00 -4.96 10.01
C THR A 273 -28.09 -5.59 11.04
N THR A 274 -28.61 -6.56 11.80
CA THR A 274 -27.85 -7.30 12.82
C THR A 274 -27.44 -8.67 12.31
N LEU A 275 -26.16 -8.99 12.46
CA LEU A 275 -25.56 -10.26 12.05
C LEU A 275 -25.68 -11.33 13.15
N ASN A 276 -25.37 -12.59 12.82
CA ASN A 276 -25.51 -13.74 13.73
C ASN A 276 -24.68 -13.64 15.01
N ASP A 277 -23.61 -12.86 15.01
CA ASP A 277 -22.74 -12.63 16.18
C ASP A 277 -23.08 -11.32 16.92
N ASN A 278 -24.31 -10.83 16.77
CA ASN A 278 -24.85 -9.59 17.34
C ASN A 278 -24.14 -8.30 16.89
N SER A 279 -23.23 -8.37 15.92
CA SER A 279 -22.68 -7.14 15.31
C SER A 279 -23.73 -6.45 14.43
N THR A 280 -23.66 -5.12 14.37
CA THR A 280 -24.58 -4.29 13.57
C THR A 280 -23.84 -3.73 12.36
N PHE A 281 -24.34 -4.05 11.17
CA PHE A 281 -23.84 -3.56 9.90
C PHE A 281 -24.64 -2.32 9.48
N HIS A 282 -23.97 -1.17 9.40
CA HIS A 282 -24.53 0.10 8.94
C HIS A 282 -24.04 0.43 7.55
N THR A 283 -24.94 0.89 6.68
CA THR A 283 -24.62 1.19 5.30
C THR A 283 -25.53 2.28 4.72
N PHE A 284 -25.23 2.72 3.51
CA PHE A 284 -25.83 3.90 2.89
C PHE A 284 -27.26 3.63 2.38
N PRO A 285 -28.25 4.53 2.61
CA PRO A 285 -29.61 4.37 2.09
C PRO A 285 -29.73 4.73 0.60
N LEU A 286 -30.95 4.88 0.05
CA LEU A 286 -31.12 5.42 -1.31
C LEU A 286 -30.43 6.78 -1.46
N PRO A 287 -29.79 7.07 -2.61
CA PRO A 287 -29.86 6.37 -3.90
C PRO A 287 -28.85 5.19 -4.06
N SER A 288 -28.26 4.68 -2.99
CA SER A 288 -27.34 3.53 -3.02
C SER A 288 -28.06 2.17 -2.93
N ASN A 289 -27.35 1.11 -3.34
CA ASN A 289 -27.66 -0.30 -3.11
C ASN A 289 -27.61 -0.75 -1.63
N GLY A 290 -27.43 0.11 -0.63
CA GLY A 290 -27.21 -0.36 0.75
C GLY A 290 -28.40 -1.09 1.42
N ALA A 291 -29.57 -1.20 0.79
CA ALA A 291 -30.61 -2.15 1.24
C ALA A 291 -30.44 -3.57 0.67
N ILE A 292 -29.75 -3.72 -0.46
CA ILE A 292 -29.53 -4.99 -1.15
C ILE A 292 -28.59 -5.89 -0.34
N THR A 293 -27.54 -5.32 0.28
CA THR A 293 -26.59 -6.10 1.07
C THR A 293 -27.20 -6.65 2.37
N PRO A 294 -27.90 -5.86 3.20
CA PRO A 294 -28.68 -6.38 4.32
C PRO A 294 -29.64 -7.50 3.90
N PHE A 295 -30.31 -7.35 2.75
CA PHE A 295 -31.18 -8.39 2.22
C PHE A 295 -30.42 -9.68 1.92
N ILE A 296 -29.28 -9.61 1.22
CA ILE A 296 -28.41 -10.77 0.96
C ILE A 296 -27.94 -11.43 2.27
N LEU A 297 -27.52 -10.63 3.25
CA LEU A 297 -27.06 -11.14 4.55
C LEU A 297 -28.21 -11.85 5.29
N ASN A 298 -29.42 -11.31 5.22
CA ASN A 298 -30.62 -11.94 5.79
C ASN A 298 -30.99 -13.23 5.03
N LEU A 299 -30.89 -13.27 3.70
CA LEU A 299 -31.09 -14.49 2.90
C LEU A 299 -30.13 -15.59 3.29
N LEU A 300 -28.87 -15.24 3.58
CA LEU A 300 -27.83 -16.21 3.90
C LEU A 300 -27.76 -16.60 5.39
N LYS A 301 -28.53 -15.91 6.24
CA LYS A 301 -28.41 -15.94 7.70
C LYS A 301 -28.47 -17.33 8.33
N ASP A 302 -29.36 -18.20 7.82
CA ASP A 302 -29.62 -19.53 8.40
C ASP A 302 -28.87 -20.67 7.68
N TYR A 303 -28.00 -20.34 6.72
CA TYR A 303 -27.11 -21.32 6.09
C TYR A 303 -25.77 -21.42 6.84
N ASP A 304 -25.32 -22.66 7.05
CA ASP A 304 -23.96 -22.95 7.51
C ASP A 304 -22.98 -22.85 6.33
N LEU A 305 -22.57 -21.62 6.00
CA LEU A 305 -21.70 -21.33 4.85
C LEU A 305 -20.27 -21.84 5.08
N LYS A 306 -19.80 -22.68 4.16
CA LYS A 306 -18.46 -23.26 4.13
C LYS A 306 -17.76 -22.96 2.81
N HIS A 307 -16.46 -23.26 2.74
CA HIS A 307 -15.74 -23.21 1.47
C HIS A 307 -16.02 -24.48 0.64
N ASP A 308 -17.26 -24.57 0.12
CA ASP A 308 -17.73 -25.68 -0.72
C ASP A 308 -18.70 -25.21 -1.80
N SER A 309 -18.94 -26.07 -2.80
CA SER A 309 -19.72 -25.70 -3.98
C SER A 309 -21.19 -25.39 -3.69
N LEU A 310 -21.79 -26.01 -2.66
CA LEU A 310 -23.18 -25.73 -2.27
C LEU A 310 -23.31 -24.33 -1.65
N SER A 311 -22.37 -23.95 -0.79
CA SER A 311 -22.36 -22.63 -0.15
C SER A 311 -22.21 -21.52 -1.18
N TYR A 312 -21.30 -21.68 -2.15
CA TYR A 312 -21.15 -20.71 -3.24
C TYR A 312 -22.35 -20.70 -4.19
N HIS A 313 -22.98 -21.85 -4.45
CA HIS A 313 -24.23 -21.90 -5.21
C HIS A 313 -25.31 -21.03 -4.53
N ARG A 314 -25.55 -21.22 -3.22
CA ARG A 314 -26.52 -20.42 -2.45
C ARG A 314 -26.19 -18.93 -2.42
N ILE A 315 -24.91 -18.56 -2.33
CA ILE A 315 -24.46 -17.17 -2.41
C ILE A 315 -24.82 -16.56 -3.78
N VAL A 316 -24.56 -17.28 -4.87
CA VAL A 316 -24.92 -16.83 -6.22
C VAL A 316 -26.44 -16.68 -6.38
N GLU A 317 -27.23 -17.64 -5.92
CA GLU A 317 -28.70 -17.53 -5.97
C GLU A 317 -29.22 -16.35 -5.15
N ALA A 318 -28.65 -16.10 -3.97
CA ALA A 318 -28.98 -14.93 -3.16
C ALA A 318 -28.67 -13.61 -3.90
N PHE A 319 -27.54 -13.54 -4.61
CA PHE A 319 -27.23 -12.39 -5.47
C PHE A 319 -28.28 -12.19 -6.57
N LYS A 320 -28.69 -13.26 -7.26
CA LYS A 320 -29.71 -13.18 -8.33
C LYS A 320 -31.03 -12.60 -7.80
N PHE A 321 -31.55 -13.12 -6.68
CA PHE A 321 -32.77 -12.58 -6.06
C PHE A 321 -32.61 -11.13 -5.62
N ALA A 322 -31.47 -10.77 -5.04
CA ALA A 322 -31.23 -9.42 -4.55
C ALA A 322 -31.10 -8.40 -5.68
N TYR A 323 -30.32 -8.71 -6.72
CA TYR A 323 -30.14 -7.82 -7.89
C TYR A 323 -31.41 -7.71 -8.74
N ALA A 324 -32.32 -8.69 -8.70
CA ALA A 324 -33.65 -8.53 -9.28
C ALA A 324 -34.43 -7.40 -8.61
N LYS A 325 -34.34 -7.26 -7.29
CA LYS A 325 -34.97 -6.17 -6.54
C LYS A 325 -34.26 -4.84 -6.72
N ARG A 326 -32.93 -4.82 -6.93
CA ARG A 326 -32.17 -3.59 -7.22
C ARG A 326 -32.78 -2.81 -8.39
N SER A 327 -33.21 -3.50 -9.44
CA SER A 327 -33.79 -2.89 -10.64
C SER A 327 -35.05 -2.03 -10.38
N LEU A 328 -35.67 -2.17 -9.21
CA LEU A 328 -36.88 -1.45 -8.79
C LEU A 328 -36.57 -0.19 -7.96
N LEU A 329 -35.30 0.07 -7.63
CA LEU A 329 -34.88 1.19 -6.79
C LEU A 329 -34.58 2.45 -7.62
N GLY A 330 -34.65 3.61 -6.97
CA GLY A 330 -34.34 4.92 -7.53
C GLY A 330 -34.11 5.95 -6.41
N ASP A 331 -33.85 7.22 -6.75
CA ASP A 331 -33.55 8.29 -5.78
C ASP A 331 -34.73 8.63 -4.86
N GLU A 332 -35.88 9.02 -5.43
CA GLU A 332 -37.03 9.41 -4.63
C GLU A 332 -37.89 8.20 -4.23
N PRO A 333 -38.21 8.06 -2.94
CA PRO A 333 -38.98 6.94 -2.47
C PRO A 333 -40.47 7.15 -2.79
N THR A 334 -40.93 6.63 -3.93
CA THR A 334 -42.36 6.40 -4.17
C THR A 334 -42.90 5.45 -3.10
N ASP A 335 -44.22 5.36 -2.93
CA ASP A 335 -44.77 4.47 -1.90
C ASP A 335 -44.41 3.00 -2.16
N GLU A 336 -44.28 2.60 -3.43
CA GLU A 336 -43.79 1.28 -3.82
C GLU A 336 -42.32 1.07 -3.43
N ILE A 337 -41.45 2.08 -3.63
CA ILE A 337 -40.04 2.00 -3.23
C ILE A 337 -39.90 1.96 -1.71
N LYS A 338 -40.72 2.72 -0.96
CA LYS A 338 -40.73 2.67 0.51
C LYS A 338 -41.11 1.28 1.01
N GLU A 339 -42.12 0.66 0.41
CA GLU A 339 -42.55 -0.69 0.75
C GLU A 339 -41.44 -1.70 0.43
N LEU A 340 -40.84 -1.62 -0.75
CA LEU A 340 -39.72 -2.49 -1.12
C LEU A 340 -38.53 -2.34 -0.16
N MET A 341 -38.17 -1.12 0.22
CA MET A 341 -37.09 -0.86 1.18
C MET A 341 -37.38 -1.49 2.55
N ARG A 342 -38.63 -1.46 3.03
CA ARG A 342 -39.02 -2.16 4.27
C ARG A 342 -38.86 -3.66 4.11
N ASN A 343 -39.36 -4.23 3.01
CA ASN A 343 -39.28 -5.66 2.72
C ASN A 343 -37.83 -6.14 2.64
N LEU A 344 -36.93 -5.40 1.97
CA LEU A 344 -35.51 -5.77 1.85
C LEU A 344 -34.78 -5.82 3.20
N THR A 345 -35.26 -5.07 4.19
CA THR A 345 -34.71 -5.10 5.56
C THR A 345 -35.46 -6.04 6.50
N ASP A 346 -36.57 -6.61 6.07
CA ASP A 346 -37.42 -7.50 6.88
C ASP A 346 -36.90 -8.94 6.84
N ILE A 347 -36.84 -9.57 8.02
CA ILE A 347 -36.32 -10.94 8.16
C ILE A 347 -37.30 -11.96 7.58
N GLN A 348 -38.60 -11.77 7.79
CA GLN A 348 -39.63 -12.71 7.30
C GLN A 348 -39.67 -12.72 5.78
N TYR A 349 -39.56 -11.54 5.15
CA TYR A 349 -39.46 -11.44 3.70
C TYR A 349 -38.23 -12.17 3.15
N ALA A 350 -37.09 -12.08 3.83
CA ALA A 350 -35.90 -12.85 3.44
C ALA A 350 -36.11 -14.37 3.60
N GLU A 351 -36.79 -14.83 4.64
CA GLU A 351 -37.13 -16.25 4.81
C GLU A 351 -38.01 -16.77 3.65
N GLU A 352 -39.05 -16.02 3.27
CA GLU A 352 -39.93 -16.38 2.15
C GLU A 352 -39.17 -16.52 0.83
N ILE A 353 -38.23 -15.61 0.56
CA ILE A 353 -37.41 -15.66 -0.66
C ILE A 353 -36.35 -16.78 -0.57
N ARG A 354 -35.81 -17.06 0.62
CA ARG A 354 -34.86 -18.15 0.82
C ARG A 354 -35.47 -19.52 0.51
N GLU A 355 -36.75 -19.73 0.80
CA GLU A 355 -37.48 -20.97 0.44
C GLU A 355 -37.53 -21.22 -1.06
N LEU A 356 -37.31 -20.19 -1.88
CA LEU A 356 -37.26 -20.33 -3.33
C LEU A 356 -35.89 -20.85 -3.82
N ILE A 357 -34.81 -20.70 -3.05
CA ILE A 357 -33.46 -21.10 -3.46
C ILE A 357 -33.39 -22.64 -3.60
N ASN A 358 -33.04 -23.10 -4.81
CA ASN A 358 -32.97 -24.52 -5.13
C ASN A 358 -31.54 -25.06 -5.05
N ASP A 359 -31.24 -25.82 -3.99
CA ASP A 359 -29.92 -26.42 -3.75
C ASP A 359 -29.42 -27.40 -4.83
N GLU A 360 -30.27 -27.83 -5.77
CA GLU A 360 -29.91 -28.80 -6.81
C GLU A 360 -29.54 -28.14 -8.15
N LYS A 361 -30.06 -26.93 -8.43
CA LYS A 361 -29.87 -26.27 -9.73
C LYS A 361 -30.16 -24.77 -9.69
N THR A 362 -29.54 -24.04 -10.61
CA THR A 362 -29.89 -22.64 -10.89
C THR A 362 -31.01 -22.50 -11.92
N SER A 363 -31.55 -21.29 -12.05
CA SER A 363 -32.48 -20.90 -13.10
C SER A 363 -31.83 -19.85 -14.03
N ASP A 364 -32.13 -19.96 -15.32
CA ASP A 364 -31.80 -18.94 -16.34
C ASP A 364 -32.97 -17.99 -16.60
N ASP A 365 -34.11 -18.20 -15.94
CA ASP A 365 -35.29 -17.35 -16.06
C ASP A 365 -35.21 -16.13 -15.13
N PHE A 366 -35.15 -14.94 -15.72
CA PHE A 366 -35.12 -13.67 -15.00
C PHE A 366 -36.42 -13.42 -14.20
N GLU A 367 -37.57 -13.84 -14.70
CA GLU A 367 -38.87 -13.63 -14.04
C GLU A 367 -38.99 -14.45 -12.76
N TYR A 368 -38.38 -15.63 -12.72
CA TYR A 368 -38.30 -16.47 -11.51
C TYR A 368 -37.65 -15.74 -10.33
N TYR A 369 -36.60 -14.95 -10.57
CA TYR A 369 -35.98 -14.10 -9.53
C TYR A 369 -36.79 -12.83 -9.23
N GLY A 370 -37.86 -12.58 -9.98
CA GLY A 370 -38.72 -11.41 -9.87
C GLY A 370 -38.15 -10.18 -10.57
N ALA A 371 -37.28 -10.36 -11.56
CA ALA A 371 -36.77 -9.26 -12.38
C ALA A 371 -37.89 -8.70 -13.27
N ARG A 372 -37.99 -7.37 -13.33
CA ARG A 372 -38.92 -6.68 -14.24
C ARG A 372 -38.21 -5.70 -15.16
N TYR A 373 -37.07 -5.19 -14.69
CA TYR A 373 -36.27 -4.21 -15.37
C TYR A 373 -34.80 -4.62 -15.27
N GLU A 374 -33.99 -4.06 -16.16
CA GLU A 374 -32.56 -4.29 -16.11
C GLU A 374 -31.88 -3.40 -15.08
N ASN A 375 -30.68 -3.82 -14.68
CA ASN A 375 -29.78 -3.01 -13.87
C ASN A 375 -28.87 -2.21 -14.80
N GLN A 376 -28.84 -0.89 -14.61
CA GLN A 376 -27.79 -0.07 -15.20
C GLN A 376 -26.46 -0.41 -14.50
N GLU A 377 -25.42 -0.69 -15.30
CA GLU A 377 -24.05 -0.88 -14.81
C GLU A 377 -23.42 0.49 -14.54
N ASP A 378 -22.82 0.63 -13.36
CA ASP A 378 -22.02 1.79 -12.97
C ASP A 378 -20.54 1.40 -12.83
N HIS A 379 -19.64 2.39 -12.90
CA HIS A 379 -18.20 2.13 -13.04
C HIS A 379 -17.33 2.95 -12.06
N GLY A 380 -16.05 2.55 -12.02
CA GLY A 380 -14.88 3.32 -11.58
C GLY A 380 -15.00 4.19 -10.31
N THR A 381 -14.78 3.60 -9.13
CA THR A 381 -14.78 4.33 -7.84
C THR A 381 -13.43 4.28 -7.12
N ALA A 382 -13.24 5.20 -6.18
CA ALA A 382 -12.20 5.16 -5.15
C ALA A 382 -12.84 5.15 -3.75
N HIS A 383 -12.28 4.35 -2.83
CA HIS A 383 -12.80 4.17 -1.47
C HIS A 383 -11.73 4.42 -0.42
N ILE A 384 -12.08 5.12 0.65
CA ILE A 384 -11.25 5.27 1.85
C ILE A 384 -11.97 4.81 3.09
N SER A 385 -11.20 4.29 4.05
CA SER A 385 -11.70 3.92 5.37
C SER A 385 -10.79 4.48 6.45
N ILE A 386 -11.38 5.07 7.48
CA ILE A 386 -10.69 5.70 8.60
C ILE A 386 -11.26 5.17 9.89
N LEU A 387 -10.39 4.70 10.78
CA LEU A 387 -10.68 4.43 12.17
C LEU A 387 -9.73 5.25 13.04
N MET A 388 -10.27 6.10 13.88
CA MET A 388 -9.51 6.95 14.79
C MET A 388 -9.29 6.23 16.13
N PRO A 389 -8.21 6.54 16.87
CA PRO A 389 -7.96 5.94 18.18
C PRO A 389 -9.07 6.16 19.22
N ASN A 390 -9.86 7.23 19.09
CA ASN A 390 -11.02 7.48 19.95
C ASN A 390 -12.26 6.64 19.58
N GLY A 391 -12.18 5.79 18.56
CA GLY A 391 -13.25 4.92 18.08
C GLY A 391 -14.17 5.56 17.04
N ASP A 392 -13.96 6.81 16.66
CA ASP A 392 -14.68 7.42 15.54
C ASP A 392 -14.26 6.77 14.23
N ALA A 393 -15.21 6.57 13.32
CA ALA A 393 -14.96 5.90 12.05
C ALA A 393 -15.68 6.57 10.90
N VAL A 394 -15.05 6.55 9.72
CA VAL A 394 -15.62 7.06 8.47
C VAL A 394 -15.29 6.10 7.33
N ALA A 395 -16.29 5.84 6.48
CA ALA A 395 -16.13 5.18 5.19
C ALA A 395 -16.64 6.12 4.09
N VAL A 396 -15.85 6.32 3.03
CA VAL A 396 -16.21 7.21 1.91
C VAL A 396 -15.95 6.50 0.60
N THR A 397 -16.93 6.51 -0.30
CA THR A 397 -16.73 6.11 -1.69
C THR A 397 -16.97 7.33 -2.58
N SER A 398 -15.94 7.76 -3.30
CA SER A 398 -15.99 8.86 -4.27
C SER A 398 -15.85 8.32 -5.70
N THR A 399 -16.49 9.00 -6.66
CA THR A 399 -16.49 8.59 -8.06
C THR A 399 -16.61 9.77 -9.03
N ILE A 400 -16.16 9.56 -10.25
CA ILE A 400 -16.50 10.34 -11.46
C ILE A 400 -17.15 9.44 -12.54
N ASN A 401 -17.61 8.25 -12.13
CA ASN A 401 -18.09 7.12 -12.91
C ASN A 401 -17.01 6.42 -13.75
N TYR A 402 -16.97 6.63 -15.07
CA TYR A 402 -16.03 5.92 -15.92
C TYR A 402 -14.59 6.39 -15.68
N LEU A 403 -13.63 5.65 -16.25
CA LEU A 403 -12.23 6.09 -16.26
C LEU A 403 -12.11 7.47 -16.92
N PHE A 404 -11.73 8.46 -16.13
CA PHE A 404 -11.69 9.89 -16.51
C PHE A 404 -13.06 10.51 -16.81
N GLY A 405 -14.15 9.94 -16.30
CA GLY A 405 -15.52 10.44 -16.39
C GLY A 405 -15.99 10.68 -17.82
N ALA A 406 -16.50 11.89 -18.11
CA ALA A 406 -16.89 12.34 -19.44
C ALA A 406 -15.71 12.50 -20.43
N PHE A 407 -14.52 12.10 -19.99
CA PHE A 407 -13.29 12.01 -20.76
C PHE A 407 -12.76 13.38 -21.23
N PHE A 408 -12.96 14.43 -20.43
CA PHE A 408 -12.34 15.74 -20.64
C PHE A 408 -12.06 16.45 -19.30
N VAL A 409 -11.20 17.47 -19.36
CA VAL A 409 -10.82 18.31 -18.22
C VAL A 409 -11.30 19.73 -18.52
N SER A 410 -11.90 20.40 -17.54
CA SER A 410 -12.21 21.83 -17.64
C SER A 410 -10.89 22.62 -17.73
N GLU A 411 -10.68 23.37 -18.81
CA GLU A 411 -9.45 24.13 -19.04
C GLU A 411 -9.30 25.29 -18.05
N SER A 412 -10.41 25.88 -17.60
CA SER A 412 -10.40 26.98 -16.63
C SER A 412 -10.02 26.53 -15.22
N THR A 413 -10.36 25.29 -14.84
CA THR A 413 -10.21 24.80 -13.45
C THR A 413 -9.24 23.62 -13.29
N GLY A 414 -8.94 22.88 -14.35
CA GLY A 414 -8.16 21.64 -14.29
C GLY A 414 -8.90 20.45 -13.68
N ILE A 415 -10.23 20.55 -13.47
CA ILE A 415 -11.08 19.50 -12.90
C ILE A 415 -11.52 18.53 -14.00
N ILE A 416 -11.46 17.21 -13.74
CA ILE A 416 -11.99 16.16 -14.63
C ILE A 416 -13.49 16.04 -14.40
N MET A 417 -14.30 16.06 -15.46
CA MET A 417 -15.75 16.03 -15.35
C MET A 417 -16.29 14.60 -15.30
N ASN A 418 -17.25 14.34 -14.40
CA ASN A 418 -17.97 13.07 -14.31
C ASN A 418 -18.78 12.77 -15.59
N ASN A 419 -19.14 11.51 -15.77
CA ASN A 419 -20.22 11.09 -16.67
C ASN A 419 -21.38 10.42 -15.92
N GLU A 420 -21.77 10.97 -14.77
CA GLU A 420 -22.75 10.34 -13.89
C GLU A 420 -24.17 10.27 -14.49
N MET A 421 -24.45 11.04 -15.54
CA MET A 421 -25.71 10.91 -16.28
C MET A 421 -25.88 9.52 -16.91
N ASP A 422 -24.79 8.77 -17.11
CA ASP A 422 -24.80 7.39 -17.65
C ASP A 422 -25.46 6.37 -16.71
N ASP A 423 -25.51 6.66 -15.41
CA ASP A 423 -26.09 5.77 -14.42
C ASP A 423 -27.63 5.81 -14.42
N PHE A 424 -28.25 6.74 -15.16
CA PHE A 424 -29.69 6.73 -15.37
C PHE A 424 -30.12 5.74 -16.44
N SER A 425 -31.28 5.13 -16.22
CA SER A 425 -31.96 4.32 -17.23
C SER A 425 -32.50 5.20 -18.37
N THR A 426 -32.46 4.69 -19.61
CA THR A 426 -33.00 5.38 -20.80
C THR A 426 -34.35 4.80 -21.23
N PRO A 427 -35.42 5.60 -21.36
CA PRO A 427 -36.74 5.11 -21.80
C PRO A 427 -36.70 4.43 -23.17
N GLY A 428 -37.46 3.35 -23.31
CA GLY A 428 -37.59 2.62 -24.58
C GLY A 428 -36.38 1.73 -24.92
N PHE A 429 -35.31 1.79 -24.15
CA PHE A 429 -34.21 0.84 -24.25
C PHE A 429 -34.64 -0.52 -23.66
N VAL A 430 -34.27 -1.58 -24.37
CA VAL A 430 -34.49 -2.99 -24.01
C VAL A 430 -33.20 -3.72 -24.34
N ASN A 431 -32.62 -4.41 -23.38
CA ASN A 431 -31.35 -5.11 -23.62
C ASN A 431 -31.50 -6.35 -24.48
N ILE A 432 -30.37 -7.00 -24.75
CA ILE A 432 -30.28 -8.22 -25.57
C ILE A 432 -31.09 -9.40 -25.02
N TYR A 433 -31.47 -9.36 -23.73
CA TYR A 433 -32.28 -10.38 -23.06
C TYR A 433 -33.77 -10.05 -23.04
N GLY A 434 -34.19 -8.94 -23.66
CA GLY A 434 -35.59 -8.52 -23.70
C GLY A 434 -36.08 -7.82 -22.43
N ILE A 435 -35.17 -7.44 -21.52
CA ILE A 435 -35.51 -6.79 -20.25
C ILE A 435 -35.50 -5.26 -20.45
N PRO A 436 -36.58 -4.55 -20.12
CA PRO A 436 -36.66 -3.11 -20.32
C PRO A 436 -35.89 -2.30 -19.27
N ALA A 437 -35.54 -1.07 -19.63
CA ALA A 437 -34.92 -0.10 -18.73
C ALA A 437 -35.82 0.27 -17.54
N SER A 438 -35.23 0.49 -16.36
CA SER A 438 -35.98 0.76 -15.11
C SER A 438 -36.58 2.17 -15.06
N PRO A 439 -37.92 2.31 -14.97
CA PRO A 439 -38.57 3.62 -14.84
C PRO A 439 -38.25 4.33 -13.53
N ALA A 440 -37.99 3.58 -12.46
CA ALA A 440 -37.61 4.13 -11.15
C ALA A 440 -36.30 4.93 -11.24
N ASN A 441 -35.46 4.64 -12.22
CA ASN A 441 -34.18 5.28 -12.46
C ASN A 441 -34.12 6.06 -13.79
N PHE A 442 -35.25 6.49 -14.36
CA PHE A 442 -35.22 7.43 -15.49
C PHE A 442 -34.71 8.82 -15.07
N ILE A 443 -34.10 9.52 -16.02
CA ILE A 443 -33.61 10.89 -15.88
C ILE A 443 -34.76 11.83 -15.53
N GLN A 444 -34.59 12.61 -14.48
CA GLN A 444 -35.47 13.73 -14.12
C GLN A 444 -34.62 14.89 -13.57
N PRO A 445 -34.94 16.14 -13.91
CA PRO A 445 -34.30 17.32 -13.32
C PRO A 445 -34.15 17.24 -11.79
N GLY A 446 -32.93 17.44 -11.29
CA GLY A 446 -32.63 17.48 -9.85
C GLY A 446 -32.58 16.11 -9.14
N LYS A 447 -32.76 15.01 -9.87
CA LYS A 447 -32.70 13.64 -9.34
C LYS A 447 -31.25 13.16 -9.24
N ASN A 448 -30.93 12.36 -8.22
CA ASN A 448 -29.68 11.59 -8.18
C ASN A 448 -29.81 10.32 -9.04
N PRO A 449 -28.78 9.92 -9.82
CA PRO A 449 -28.75 8.60 -10.42
C PRO A 449 -28.58 7.51 -9.35
N LEU A 450 -29.16 6.33 -9.58
CA LEU A 450 -28.95 5.15 -8.74
C LEU A 450 -27.46 4.78 -8.69
N SER A 451 -26.96 4.37 -7.53
CA SER A 451 -25.54 4.06 -7.34
C SER A 451 -25.32 2.70 -6.68
N SER A 452 -24.22 2.03 -7.04
CA SER A 452 -23.73 0.82 -6.39
C SER A 452 -22.71 1.08 -5.27
N MET A 453 -22.33 2.33 -5.03
CA MET A 453 -21.41 2.69 -3.95
C MET A 453 -22.00 2.38 -2.57
N MET A 454 -21.26 1.65 -1.73
CA MET A 454 -21.78 1.19 -0.44
C MET A 454 -20.78 1.41 0.73
N PRO A 455 -20.51 2.67 1.13
CA PRO A 455 -19.68 2.95 2.29
C PRO A 455 -20.32 2.40 3.57
N SER A 456 -19.65 1.48 4.24
CA SER A 456 -20.26 0.69 5.33
C SER A 456 -19.38 0.62 6.57
N ILE A 457 -20.01 0.56 7.74
CA ILE A 457 -19.37 0.44 9.06
C ILE A 457 -19.99 -0.75 9.79
N LEU A 458 -19.15 -1.64 10.30
CA LEU A 458 -19.57 -2.75 11.15
C LEU A 458 -19.23 -2.44 12.62
N LEU A 459 -20.21 -2.54 13.50
CA LEU A 459 -20.04 -2.31 14.95
C LEU A 459 -20.26 -3.63 15.71
N ASP A 460 -19.46 -3.88 16.74
CA ASP A 460 -19.71 -4.98 17.68
C ASP A 460 -20.91 -4.68 18.62
N GLU A 461 -21.28 -5.65 19.46
CA GLU A 461 -22.37 -5.51 20.44
C GLU A 461 -22.16 -4.38 21.47
N ASN A 462 -20.93 -3.89 21.62
CA ASN A 462 -20.54 -2.80 22.52
C ASN A 462 -20.42 -1.45 21.76
N GLY A 463 -20.83 -1.41 20.49
CA GLY A 463 -20.75 -0.25 19.62
C GLY A 463 -19.30 0.15 19.27
N ASN A 464 -18.33 -0.75 19.33
CA ASN A 464 -16.99 -0.48 18.81
C ASN A 464 -16.91 -0.85 17.33
N PRO A 465 -16.22 -0.06 16.49
CA PRO A 465 -15.94 -0.48 15.12
C PRO A 465 -15.24 -1.83 15.12
N LYS A 466 -15.85 -2.81 14.47
CA LYS A 466 -15.37 -4.18 14.41
C LYS A 466 -14.40 -4.31 13.24
N GLN A 467 -13.15 -4.63 13.57
CA GLN A 467 -12.14 -4.94 12.56
C GLN A 467 -12.17 -6.44 12.23
N ILE A 468 -11.94 -6.77 10.96
CA ILE A 468 -11.90 -8.16 10.48
C ILE A 468 -10.44 -8.51 10.11
N ASN A 469 -9.99 -9.75 10.34
CA ASN A 469 -8.65 -10.21 9.94
C ASN A 469 -8.39 -9.92 8.45
N ASN A 470 -7.17 -9.56 8.07
CA ASN A 470 -6.90 -9.06 6.70
C ASN A 470 -7.02 -10.08 5.55
N TRP A 471 -7.36 -11.35 5.83
CA TRP A 471 -7.45 -12.42 4.82
C TRP A 471 -8.42 -12.08 3.67
N TRP A 472 -9.45 -11.28 3.94
CA TRP A 472 -10.42 -10.83 2.93
C TRP A 472 -9.79 -10.03 1.79
N SER A 473 -8.67 -9.33 2.03
CA SER A 473 -8.02 -8.51 1.00
C SER A 473 -7.44 -9.35 -0.14
N CYS A 474 -6.96 -10.55 0.17
CA CYS A 474 -6.38 -11.49 -0.80
C CYS A 474 -7.35 -12.60 -1.22
N ALA A 475 -8.56 -12.63 -0.65
CA ALA A 475 -9.55 -13.66 -0.96
C ALA A 475 -9.99 -13.54 -2.43
N ARG A 476 -10.18 -14.69 -3.08
CA ARG A 476 -10.70 -14.78 -4.45
C ARG A 476 -12.19 -14.54 -4.44
N ARG A 477 -12.67 -13.77 -5.41
CA ARG A 477 -14.05 -13.28 -5.46
C ARG A 477 -14.83 -13.93 -6.58
N LEU A 478 -16.13 -13.99 -6.36
CA LEU A 478 -17.12 -14.22 -7.40
C LEU A 478 -18.19 -13.12 -7.34
N HIS A 479 -18.91 -12.93 -8.44
CA HIS A 479 -19.99 -11.96 -8.57
C HIS A 479 -21.08 -12.50 -9.49
N HIS A 480 -22.30 -12.05 -9.21
CA HIS A 480 -23.43 -12.20 -10.11
C HIS A 480 -24.34 -10.99 -9.89
N GLN A 481 -24.80 -10.35 -10.96
CA GLN A 481 -25.68 -9.16 -10.89
C GLN A 481 -27.01 -9.37 -11.64
N LEU A 482 -27.39 -10.63 -11.76
CA LEU A 482 -28.55 -11.15 -12.48
C LEU A 482 -28.43 -11.09 -14.00
N ALA A 483 -28.15 -9.91 -14.57
CA ALA A 483 -27.94 -9.73 -16.01
C ALA A 483 -26.54 -9.14 -16.28
N PRO A 484 -25.72 -9.75 -17.16
CA PRO A 484 -25.91 -11.05 -17.82
C PRO A 484 -25.97 -12.23 -16.83
N MET A 485 -26.66 -13.32 -17.21
CA MET A 485 -26.92 -14.50 -16.36
C MET A 485 -25.71 -15.45 -16.30
N HIS A 486 -24.58 -14.93 -15.84
CA HIS A 486 -23.36 -15.72 -15.62
C HIS A 486 -22.65 -15.31 -14.34
N VAL A 487 -21.99 -16.28 -13.72
CA VAL A 487 -21.10 -16.09 -12.57
C VAL A 487 -19.75 -15.62 -13.07
N GLN A 488 -19.34 -14.43 -12.66
CA GLN A 488 -17.99 -13.95 -12.85
C GLN A 488 -17.12 -14.37 -11.67
N PHE A 489 -15.88 -14.79 -11.91
CA PHE A 489 -14.94 -15.11 -10.83
C PHE A 489 -13.50 -14.65 -11.13
N ASP A 490 -12.71 -14.43 -10.08
CA ASP A 490 -11.28 -14.05 -10.17
C ASP A 490 -10.44 -15.18 -10.80
N THR A 491 -9.40 -14.83 -11.56
CA THR A 491 -8.32 -15.77 -11.90
C THR A 491 -7.76 -16.43 -10.62
N ASP A 492 -7.52 -17.74 -10.70
CA ASP A 492 -7.13 -18.63 -9.59
C ASP A 492 -8.23 -18.89 -8.53
N PHE A 493 -9.51 -18.66 -8.83
CA PHE A 493 -10.59 -19.17 -7.97
C PHE A 493 -10.54 -20.71 -7.89
N ASP A 494 -11.09 -21.27 -6.82
CA ASP A 494 -11.14 -22.72 -6.59
C ASP A 494 -11.83 -23.46 -7.75
N GLN A 495 -11.05 -24.22 -8.50
CA GLN A 495 -11.49 -24.84 -9.76
C GLN A 495 -12.48 -25.98 -9.54
N ASP A 496 -12.44 -26.65 -8.38
CA ASP A 496 -13.43 -27.68 -8.06
C ASP A 496 -14.79 -27.05 -7.81
N ILE A 497 -14.81 -25.90 -7.12
CA ILE A 497 -16.03 -25.12 -6.90
C ILE A 497 -16.58 -24.58 -8.22
N VAL A 498 -15.73 -24.01 -9.07
CA VAL A 498 -16.14 -23.49 -10.40
C VAL A 498 -16.71 -24.61 -11.27
N ARG A 499 -16.06 -25.78 -11.30
CA ARG A 499 -16.56 -26.95 -12.03
C ARG A 499 -17.93 -27.38 -11.53
N ASP A 500 -18.11 -27.50 -10.22
CA ASP A 500 -19.40 -27.89 -9.63
C ASP A 500 -20.49 -26.82 -9.91
N LEU A 501 -20.17 -25.53 -9.81
CA LEU A 501 -21.10 -24.45 -10.17
C LEU A 501 -21.64 -24.63 -11.59
N ASN A 502 -20.76 -24.96 -12.54
CA ASN A 502 -21.14 -25.21 -13.93
C ASN A 502 -21.83 -26.56 -14.14
N GLU A 503 -21.15 -27.67 -13.86
CA GLU A 503 -21.58 -29.01 -14.24
C GLU A 503 -22.67 -29.58 -13.33
N LYS A 504 -22.65 -29.28 -12.03
CA LYS A 504 -23.61 -29.81 -11.06
C LYS A 504 -24.84 -28.93 -10.95
N TYR A 505 -24.66 -27.62 -10.79
CA TYR A 505 -25.77 -26.70 -10.55
C TYR A 505 -26.25 -25.96 -11.81
N GLY A 506 -25.48 -25.98 -12.91
CA GLY A 506 -25.88 -25.40 -14.20
C GLY A 506 -25.55 -23.91 -14.39
N HIS A 507 -24.71 -23.31 -13.55
CA HIS A 507 -24.32 -21.90 -13.70
C HIS A 507 -23.45 -21.69 -14.93
N GLN A 508 -23.76 -20.68 -15.74
CA GLN A 508 -22.81 -20.18 -16.73
C GLN A 508 -21.68 -19.46 -16.01
N ILE A 509 -20.43 -19.71 -16.41
CA ILE A 509 -19.25 -19.21 -15.70
C ILE A 509 -18.37 -18.40 -16.66
N VAL A 510 -17.85 -17.28 -16.16
CA VAL A 510 -16.93 -16.38 -16.89
C VAL A 510 -15.77 -16.03 -15.98
N GLU A 511 -14.56 -16.37 -16.39
CA GLU A 511 -13.35 -15.96 -15.69
C GLU A 511 -13.03 -14.51 -16.05
N ASN A 512 -12.82 -13.68 -15.03
CA ASN A 512 -12.30 -12.34 -15.21
C ASN A 512 -10.78 -12.32 -15.05
N PRO A 513 -10.05 -11.60 -15.92
CA PRO A 513 -8.61 -11.49 -15.80
C PRO A 513 -8.22 -10.73 -14.52
N PRO A 514 -6.99 -10.90 -14.00
CA PRO A 514 -6.54 -10.34 -12.72
C PRO A 514 -6.61 -8.81 -12.65
N ASP A 515 -6.66 -8.16 -13.81
CA ASP A 515 -6.67 -6.72 -14.02
C ASP A 515 -8.03 -6.18 -14.50
N GLY A 516 -9.03 -7.06 -14.65
CA GLY A 516 -10.29 -6.76 -15.34
C GLY A 516 -11.56 -7.09 -14.55
N GLY A 517 -11.49 -7.54 -13.29
CA GLY A 517 -12.70 -7.91 -12.56
C GLY A 517 -12.70 -7.52 -11.09
N PHE A 518 -13.84 -6.99 -10.65
CA PHE A 518 -14.29 -6.73 -9.28
C PHE A 518 -13.73 -5.49 -8.55
N ALA A 519 -14.62 -4.88 -7.75
CA ALA A 519 -14.37 -3.68 -6.96
C ALA A 519 -13.26 -3.89 -5.91
N ALA A 520 -12.36 -2.91 -5.75
CA ALA A 520 -11.36 -2.99 -4.70
C ALA A 520 -11.95 -2.73 -3.32
N VAL A 521 -11.60 -3.59 -2.38
CA VAL A 521 -11.96 -3.41 -0.98
C VAL A 521 -10.85 -2.63 -0.29
N VAL A 522 -11.21 -1.49 0.28
CA VAL A 522 -10.38 -0.73 1.21
C VAL A 522 -11.09 -0.80 2.56
N GLY A 523 -10.35 -1.09 3.63
CA GLY A 523 -10.94 -1.33 4.94
C GLY A 523 -9.92 -1.34 6.06
N ILE A 524 -10.42 -1.44 7.29
CA ILE A 524 -9.61 -1.52 8.50
C ILE A 524 -9.63 -2.94 9.05
N ALA A 525 -8.46 -3.53 9.21
CA ALA A 525 -8.28 -4.87 9.74
C ALA A 525 -7.61 -4.85 11.12
N LYS A 526 -7.72 -5.96 11.85
CA LYS A 526 -6.97 -6.21 13.07
C LYS A 526 -6.26 -7.55 12.96
N ASN A 527 -4.93 -7.54 13.01
CA ASN A 527 -4.11 -8.76 12.98
C ASN A 527 -3.14 -8.75 14.16
N ASP A 528 -3.10 -9.85 14.91
CA ASP A 528 -2.27 -10.01 16.12
C ASP A 528 -2.39 -8.84 17.11
N GLY A 529 -3.60 -8.29 17.26
CA GLY A 529 -3.89 -7.16 18.13
C GLY A 529 -3.57 -5.77 17.56
N VAL A 530 -2.99 -5.67 16.35
CA VAL A 530 -2.65 -4.41 15.68
C VAL A 530 -3.74 -4.02 14.70
N VAL A 531 -4.25 -2.79 14.82
CA VAL A 531 -5.17 -2.21 13.83
C VAL A 531 -4.36 -1.67 12.65
N GLU A 532 -4.74 -2.05 11.43
CA GLU A 532 -4.07 -1.63 10.21
C GLU A 532 -5.05 -1.30 9.09
N GLY A 533 -4.66 -0.34 8.23
CA GLY A 533 -5.36 -0.08 6.99
C GLY A 533 -4.97 -1.12 5.95
N VAL A 534 -5.96 -1.67 5.27
CA VAL A 534 -5.80 -2.72 4.27
C VAL A 534 -6.44 -2.27 2.97
N VAL A 535 -5.68 -2.40 1.89
CA VAL A 535 -6.07 -2.04 0.52
C VAL A 535 -5.95 -3.30 -0.32
N ASP A 536 -6.91 -3.53 -1.21
CA ASP A 536 -6.91 -4.65 -2.14
C ASP A 536 -5.60 -4.69 -2.97
N PRO A 537 -4.81 -5.79 -2.91
CA PRO A 537 -3.54 -5.91 -3.63
C PRO A 537 -3.66 -5.85 -5.14
N ARG A 538 -4.86 -6.02 -5.71
CA ARG A 538 -5.09 -5.86 -7.16
C ARG A 538 -5.08 -4.39 -7.59
N ARG A 539 -5.32 -3.48 -6.65
CA ARG A 539 -5.16 -2.01 -6.85
C ARG A 539 -3.99 -1.43 -6.07
N ALA A 540 -3.53 -2.11 -5.02
CA ALA A 540 -2.35 -1.72 -4.27
C ALA A 540 -1.07 -2.11 -5.00
N ALA A 541 -0.05 -1.25 -4.91
CA ALA A 541 1.27 -1.56 -5.39
C ALA A 541 1.90 -2.68 -4.53
N GLY A 542 2.04 -3.90 -5.07
CA GLY A 542 3.02 -4.81 -4.48
C GLY A 542 3.30 -6.23 -4.99
N ASN A 543 4.56 -6.57 -5.35
CA ASN A 543 5.14 -7.96 -5.33
C ASN A 543 6.43 -8.23 -4.48
N LYS A 544 6.40 -9.31 -3.71
CA LYS A 544 7.07 -9.67 -2.43
C LYS A 544 8.62 -9.58 -2.24
N ILE A 545 9.04 -8.98 -1.10
CA ILE A 545 10.31 -9.07 -0.35
C ILE A 545 9.95 -9.29 1.12
N SER A 546 10.36 -10.41 1.74
CA SER A 546 10.10 -10.68 3.16
C SER A 546 11.04 -9.87 4.06
N VAL A 547 10.48 -9.03 4.94
CA VAL A 547 11.24 -8.17 5.88
C VAL A 547 11.13 -8.72 7.30
N TYR A 548 12.27 -8.97 7.93
CA TYR A 548 12.38 -9.43 9.31
C TYR A 548 12.87 -8.28 10.20
N GLU A 549 12.23 -8.03 11.34
CA GLU A 549 12.77 -7.12 12.36
C GLU A 549 13.57 -7.89 13.40
N CYS A 550 14.82 -7.49 13.57
CA CYS A 550 15.60 -7.85 14.74
C CYS A 550 15.41 -6.73 15.78
N CYS A 551 14.60 -6.97 16.80
CA CYS A 551 14.41 -6.00 17.88
C CYS A 551 15.77 -5.69 18.54
N GLU A 552 16.03 -4.42 18.87
CA GLU A 552 17.23 -4.03 19.62
C GLU A 552 17.10 -4.42 21.09
N CYS A 553 18.10 -5.12 21.63
CA CYS A 553 18.18 -5.67 22.98
C CYS A 553 17.78 -4.70 24.09
N ASN A 554 16.51 -4.71 24.47
CA ASN A 554 16.02 -4.23 25.75
C ASN A 554 15.61 -5.44 26.59
N ASN A 555 16.58 -5.96 27.34
CA ASN A 555 16.55 -6.81 28.56
C ASN A 555 15.45 -7.85 28.85
N GLU A 556 14.50 -8.14 27.96
CA GLU A 556 13.60 -9.28 28.08
C GLU A 556 13.47 -9.93 26.70
N GLY A 557 13.63 -11.26 26.67
CA GLY A 557 13.97 -12.06 25.48
C GLY A 557 13.25 -11.66 24.19
N GLN A 558 14.04 -11.41 23.14
CA GLN A 558 13.56 -10.83 21.89
C GLN A 558 13.33 -11.87 20.79
N SER A 559 12.11 -11.84 20.28
CA SER A 559 11.65 -12.47 19.05
C SER A 559 12.06 -11.64 17.83
N ILE A 560 12.57 -12.27 16.75
CA ILE A 560 12.35 -11.71 15.41
C ILE A 560 10.90 -11.92 15.07
N ARG A 561 10.26 -10.82 14.71
CA ARG A 561 8.93 -10.80 14.13
C ARG A 561 9.10 -10.62 12.62
N LEU A 562 8.49 -11.51 11.83
CA LEU A 562 8.20 -11.18 10.44
C LEU A 562 7.21 -10.01 10.49
N ILE A 563 7.67 -8.79 10.20
CA ILE A 563 6.78 -7.63 10.26
C ILE A 563 5.85 -7.67 9.05
N ARG A 564 6.42 -7.65 7.84
CA ARG A 564 5.66 -7.58 6.58
C ARG A 564 6.55 -7.90 5.38
N VAL A 565 5.90 -8.02 4.23
CA VAL A 565 6.50 -8.25 2.94
C VAL A 565 6.46 -6.93 2.13
N TYR A 566 7.60 -6.26 1.89
CA TYR A 566 7.70 -5.16 0.89
C TYR A 566 7.44 -5.75 -0.48
N SER A 567 7.10 -4.94 -1.48
CA SER A 567 6.53 -5.51 -2.67
C SER A 567 6.81 -4.63 -3.92
N GLU A 568 7.77 -5.01 -4.76
CA GLU A 568 8.09 -4.36 -6.04
C GLU A 568 6.98 -4.58 -7.07
N PRO A 569 6.44 -3.54 -7.71
CA PRO A 569 5.37 -3.71 -8.68
C PRO A 569 5.77 -4.42 -9.97
N ASP A 570 7.04 -4.31 -10.37
CA ASP A 570 7.58 -4.93 -11.57
C ASP A 570 7.86 -6.42 -11.32
N LYS A 571 7.11 -7.29 -11.99
CA LYS A 571 7.26 -8.76 -11.87
C LYS A 571 8.59 -9.26 -12.46
N ASP A 572 9.24 -8.45 -13.28
CA ASP A 572 10.54 -8.80 -13.89
C ASP A 572 11.73 -8.36 -13.02
N GLU A 573 11.50 -7.68 -11.89
CA GLU A 573 12.59 -7.31 -10.97
C GLU A 573 12.90 -8.45 -9.99
N VAL A 574 14.18 -8.84 -9.97
CA VAL A 574 14.74 -9.86 -9.09
C VAL A 574 15.88 -9.22 -8.30
N PHE A 575 15.73 -9.15 -6.98
CA PHE A 575 16.75 -8.61 -6.09
C PHE A 575 17.87 -9.62 -5.88
N ASN A 576 19.11 -9.23 -6.22
CA ASN A 576 20.30 -10.06 -6.06
C ASN A 576 21.03 -9.77 -4.75
N GLY A 577 20.81 -8.60 -4.13
CA GLY A 577 21.45 -8.21 -2.88
C GLY A 577 20.51 -7.48 -1.94
N ILE A 578 20.78 -7.62 -0.64
CA ILE A 578 20.08 -6.94 0.45
C ILE A 578 21.07 -6.44 1.49
N ALA A 579 20.80 -5.28 2.09
CA ALA A 579 21.54 -4.76 3.24
C ALA A 579 20.58 -4.10 4.23
N TRP A 580 20.91 -4.15 5.51
CA TRP A 580 20.09 -3.59 6.56
C TRP A 580 20.90 -2.64 7.46
N SER A 581 20.27 -1.57 7.94
CA SER A 581 20.87 -0.55 8.79
C SER A 581 19.80 0.19 9.60
N PHE A 582 20.21 1.28 10.25
CA PHE A 582 19.32 2.22 10.94
C PHE A 582 19.65 3.66 10.53
N ASP A 583 18.63 4.50 10.48
CA ASP A 583 18.80 5.96 10.44
C ASP A 583 18.11 6.62 11.64
N SER A 584 18.09 7.97 11.66
CA SER A 584 17.45 8.73 12.74
C SER A 584 15.94 8.49 12.88
N SER A 585 15.30 7.93 11.85
CA SER A 585 13.89 7.54 11.81
C SER A 585 13.67 6.04 12.09
N GLY A 586 14.75 5.25 12.26
CA GLY A 586 14.76 3.84 12.67
C GLY A 586 15.27 2.88 11.58
N PRO A 587 14.92 1.58 11.61
CA PRO A 587 15.46 0.58 10.71
C PRO A 587 15.20 0.89 9.23
N VAL A 588 16.22 0.66 8.41
CA VAL A 588 16.24 0.88 6.97
C VAL A 588 16.70 -0.39 6.26
N LEU A 589 15.99 -0.78 5.21
CA LEU A 589 16.37 -1.88 4.31
C LEU A 589 16.76 -1.30 2.96
N ALA A 590 17.85 -1.79 2.38
CA ALA A 590 18.21 -1.56 1.00
C ALA A 590 18.17 -2.88 0.21
N ALA A 591 17.65 -2.84 -1.02
CA ALA A 591 17.58 -3.98 -1.92
C ALA A 591 17.97 -3.57 -3.34
N GLY A 592 18.81 -4.36 -4.01
CA GLY A 592 19.29 -4.10 -5.37
C GLY A 592 19.17 -5.34 -6.25
N GLY A 593 18.78 -5.15 -7.50
CA GLY A 593 18.41 -6.24 -8.40
C GLY A 593 18.76 -6.02 -9.87
N VAL A 594 18.14 -6.81 -10.75
CA VAL A 594 18.42 -6.87 -12.19
C VAL A 594 18.11 -5.58 -12.94
N LYS A 595 17.22 -4.72 -12.44
CA LYS A 595 16.87 -3.42 -13.05
C LYS A 595 17.87 -2.31 -12.75
N ALA A 596 18.98 -2.61 -12.07
CA ALA A 596 20.04 -1.65 -11.76
C ALA A 596 19.62 -0.49 -10.83
N ILE A 597 18.50 -0.65 -10.11
CA ILE A 597 18.00 0.33 -9.14
C ILE A 597 18.17 -0.25 -7.75
N VAL A 598 18.64 0.56 -6.80
CA VAL A 598 18.63 0.18 -5.38
C VAL A 598 17.46 0.87 -4.70
N ARG A 599 16.53 0.06 -4.18
CA ARG A 599 15.39 0.50 -3.38
C ARG A 599 15.83 0.68 -1.93
N VAL A 600 15.50 1.80 -1.32
CA VAL A 600 15.69 2.06 0.12
C VAL A 600 14.31 2.20 0.76
N ILE A 601 14.05 1.32 1.73
CA ILE A 601 12.74 1.08 2.33
C ILE A 601 12.84 1.42 3.82
N GLN A 602 11.94 2.27 4.31
CA GLN A 602 11.87 2.60 5.73
C GLN A 602 11.05 1.51 6.41
N CYS A 603 11.59 0.88 7.45
CA CYS A 603 10.92 -0.23 8.13
C CYS A 603 9.99 0.25 9.26
N ASN A 604 9.98 1.55 9.55
CA ASN A 604 9.18 2.17 10.61
C ASN A 604 7.90 2.82 10.07
N GLY A 605 6.76 2.39 10.62
CA GLY A 605 5.43 2.91 10.27
C GLY A 605 4.77 2.16 9.11
N LEU A 606 3.45 2.04 9.17
CA LEU A 606 2.62 1.44 8.12
C LEU A 606 2.03 2.55 7.23
N PRO A 607 2.07 2.40 5.88
CA PRO A 607 2.66 1.30 5.10
C PRO A 607 4.19 1.40 4.89
N LEU A 608 4.85 0.26 4.64
CA LEU A 608 6.24 0.18 4.18
C LEU A 608 6.36 0.83 2.79
N LEU A 609 6.73 2.10 2.74
CA LEU A 609 6.98 2.82 1.50
C LEU A 609 8.45 2.67 1.10
N CYS A 610 8.70 2.34 -0.16
CA CYS A 610 9.99 2.66 -0.76
C CYS A 610 10.10 4.19 -0.74
N TYR A 611 10.91 4.73 0.16
CA TYR A 611 11.01 6.18 0.30
C TYR A 611 12.08 6.77 -0.60
N LYS A 612 13.06 5.97 -1.06
CA LYS A 612 14.12 6.42 -1.98
C LYS A 612 14.55 5.36 -2.98
N ASN A 613 14.84 5.81 -4.19
CA ASN A 613 15.46 5.04 -5.26
C ASN A 613 16.85 5.61 -5.54
N LEU A 614 17.88 4.77 -5.46
CA LEU A 614 19.23 5.13 -5.87
C LEU A 614 19.41 4.63 -7.31
N ILE A 615 19.38 5.58 -8.25
CA ILE A 615 19.45 5.31 -9.68
C ILE A 615 20.81 5.76 -10.17
N GLY A 616 21.51 4.88 -10.89
CA GLY A 616 22.74 5.27 -11.56
C GLY A 616 23.56 4.11 -12.10
N HIS A 617 23.42 2.90 -11.54
CA HIS A 617 23.99 1.71 -12.15
C HIS A 617 23.33 1.43 -13.51
N THR A 618 24.08 0.84 -14.44
CA THR A 618 23.57 0.47 -15.78
C THR A 618 23.42 -1.03 -15.98
N GLY A 619 23.60 -1.81 -14.92
CA GLY A 619 23.45 -3.26 -14.90
C GLY A 619 23.04 -3.75 -13.52
N ALA A 620 22.66 -5.03 -13.43
CA ALA A 620 22.19 -5.66 -12.20
C ALA A 620 23.09 -5.32 -10.98
N VAL A 621 22.48 -4.88 -9.88
CA VAL A 621 23.21 -4.67 -8.62
C VAL A 621 23.39 -6.02 -7.97
N ASN A 622 24.63 -6.46 -7.80
CA ASN A 622 24.94 -7.79 -7.30
C ASN A 622 24.97 -7.80 -5.77
N ASP A 623 25.74 -6.92 -5.12
CA ASP A 623 25.90 -6.91 -3.66
C ASP A 623 25.84 -5.48 -3.11
N LEU A 624 25.46 -5.33 -1.84
CA LEU A 624 25.39 -4.05 -1.14
C LEU A 624 25.69 -4.18 0.35
N LYS A 625 26.38 -3.19 0.91
CA LYS A 625 26.79 -3.14 2.33
C LYS A 625 26.68 -1.72 2.88
N PHE A 626 26.03 -1.57 4.02
CA PHE A 626 26.04 -0.32 4.77
C PHE A 626 27.38 -0.12 5.47
N HIS A 627 27.81 1.12 5.57
CA HIS A 627 29.06 1.46 6.25
C HIS A 627 28.93 1.24 7.77
N PRO A 628 29.91 0.59 8.44
CA PRO A 628 29.75 0.11 9.82
C PRO A 628 29.63 1.21 10.89
N LYS A 629 30.20 2.40 10.63
CA LYS A 629 30.12 3.57 11.53
C LYS A 629 29.15 4.66 11.07
N ASN A 630 29.22 5.07 9.80
CA ASN A 630 28.31 6.05 9.20
C ASN A 630 27.14 5.37 8.49
N LEU A 631 26.04 5.17 9.21
CA LEU A 631 24.89 4.38 8.75
C LEU A 631 24.12 4.97 7.56
N GLN A 632 24.38 6.22 7.19
CA GLN A 632 23.77 6.88 6.02
C GLN A 632 24.47 6.51 4.70
N LEU A 633 25.62 5.87 4.77
CA LEU A 633 26.40 5.51 3.60
C LEU A 633 26.15 4.05 3.19
N LEU A 634 25.79 3.85 1.93
CA LEU A 634 25.56 2.54 1.33
C LEU A 634 26.53 2.32 0.18
N LEU A 635 27.27 1.22 0.22
CA LEU A 635 28.15 0.78 -0.87
C LEU A 635 27.43 -0.29 -1.70
N THR A 636 27.49 -0.18 -3.04
CA THR A 636 26.83 -1.09 -3.98
C THR A 636 27.79 -1.51 -5.08
N CYS A 637 27.71 -2.76 -5.55
CA CYS A 637 28.49 -3.24 -6.70
C CYS A 637 27.59 -3.89 -7.76
N SER A 638 28.01 -3.83 -9.03
CA SER A 638 27.11 -4.14 -10.15
C SER A 638 27.80 -4.86 -11.31
N LYS A 639 26.96 -5.50 -12.12
CA LYS A 639 27.25 -5.98 -13.48
C LYS A 639 27.76 -4.90 -14.43
N ASP A 640 27.59 -3.62 -14.12
CA ASP A 640 28.15 -2.51 -14.90
C ASP A 640 29.65 -2.22 -14.65
N TYR A 641 30.33 -3.13 -13.95
CA TYR A 641 31.77 -3.06 -13.63
C TYR A 641 32.13 -1.95 -12.64
N SER A 642 31.13 -1.31 -12.02
CA SER A 642 31.32 -0.22 -11.08
C SER A 642 30.92 -0.57 -9.65
N ILE A 643 31.56 0.13 -8.72
CA ILE A 643 31.19 0.15 -7.31
C ILE A 643 30.83 1.59 -6.97
N ARG A 644 29.75 1.81 -6.22
CA ARG A 644 29.24 3.15 -5.91
C ARG A 644 28.98 3.32 -4.43
N LEU A 645 29.32 4.50 -3.92
CA LEU A 645 28.99 4.94 -2.58
C LEU A 645 27.86 5.96 -2.67
N TRP A 646 26.79 5.70 -1.91
CA TRP A 646 25.60 6.52 -1.88
C TRP A 646 25.42 7.13 -0.49
N ASN A 647 24.95 8.37 -0.46
CA ASN A 647 24.36 8.94 0.74
C ASN A 647 22.84 8.74 0.66
N ILE A 648 22.29 7.84 1.49
CA ILE A 648 20.87 7.52 1.45
C ILE A 648 20.01 8.66 2.01
N LYS A 649 20.57 9.65 2.71
CA LYS A 649 19.82 10.79 3.25
C LYS A 649 19.27 11.69 2.15
N ASN A 650 19.93 11.78 1.01
CA ASN A 650 19.51 12.61 -0.13
C ASN A 650 19.59 11.89 -1.48
N SER A 651 19.82 10.58 -1.47
CA SER A 651 19.96 9.75 -2.68
C SER A 651 21.15 10.14 -3.57
N THR A 652 22.12 10.87 -3.07
CA THR A 652 23.26 11.36 -3.85
C THR A 652 24.33 10.29 -4.01
N CYS A 653 24.82 10.10 -5.25
CA CYS A 653 26.01 9.29 -5.51
C CYS A 653 27.27 10.10 -5.16
N VAL A 654 28.02 9.64 -4.16
CA VAL A 654 29.18 10.35 -3.62
C VAL A 654 30.45 10.00 -4.40
N ALA A 655 30.66 8.71 -4.65
CA ALA A 655 31.86 8.19 -5.30
C ALA A 655 31.54 6.99 -6.19
N ILE A 656 32.31 6.85 -7.28
CA ILE A 656 32.22 5.75 -8.24
C ILE A 656 33.63 5.19 -8.46
N TRP A 657 33.88 3.95 -8.07
CA TRP A 657 35.08 3.21 -8.43
C TRP A 657 34.84 2.44 -9.72
N SER A 658 35.57 2.79 -10.78
CA SER A 658 35.43 2.21 -12.13
C SER A 658 36.62 2.61 -13.01
N GLY A 659 36.70 2.13 -14.25
CA GLY A 659 37.65 2.62 -15.25
C GLY A 659 38.93 1.79 -15.38
N THR A 660 40.00 2.37 -15.93
CA THR A 660 41.12 1.62 -16.56
C THR A 660 41.86 0.63 -15.66
N ARG A 661 41.82 0.83 -14.34
CA ARG A 661 42.47 -0.03 -13.33
C ARG A 661 41.49 -0.58 -12.29
N GLY A 662 40.19 -0.37 -12.49
CA GLY A 662 39.14 -1.06 -11.71
C GLY A 662 38.82 -2.43 -12.29
N HIS A 663 37.70 -3.01 -11.82
CA HIS A 663 37.24 -4.29 -12.33
C HIS A 663 36.99 -4.22 -13.84
N ARG A 664 37.40 -5.27 -14.55
CA ARG A 664 37.24 -5.39 -16.01
C ARG A 664 35.99 -6.15 -16.43
N ASP A 665 35.28 -6.71 -15.47
CA ASP A 665 34.05 -7.48 -15.64
C ASP A 665 33.17 -7.32 -14.38
N GLU A 666 32.04 -8.03 -14.31
CA GLU A 666 31.02 -7.86 -13.27
C GLU A 666 31.62 -7.93 -11.85
N VAL A 667 31.24 -6.98 -11.00
CA VAL A 667 31.62 -6.99 -9.58
C VAL A 667 30.57 -7.77 -8.81
N LEU A 668 30.99 -8.84 -8.13
CA LEU A 668 30.08 -9.82 -7.55
C LEU A 668 29.87 -9.64 -6.04
N SER A 669 30.89 -9.19 -5.32
CA SER A 669 30.83 -9.04 -3.87
C SER A 669 31.72 -7.91 -3.38
N ILE A 670 31.26 -7.27 -2.30
CA ILE A 670 31.95 -6.19 -1.59
C ILE A 670 31.86 -6.39 -0.08
N ASP A 671 32.87 -5.89 0.65
CA ASP A 671 32.83 -5.81 2.10
C ASP A 671 33.65 -4.64 2.64
N ILE A 672 33.22 -4.04 3.76
CA ILE A 672 33.81 -2.84 4.33
C ILE A 672 34.59 -3.21 5.60
N SER A 673 35.80 -2.66 5.77
CA SER A 673 36.59 -2.89 6.98
C SER A 673 35.85 -2.37 8.21
N ALA A 674 36.04 -3.02 9.37
CA ALA A 674 35.35 -2.64 10.61
C ALA A 674 35.61 -1.19 11.04
N ASP A 675 36.77 -0.62 10.67
CA ASP A 675 37.08 0.78 10.90
C ASP A 675 36.35 1.75 9.95
N GLY A 676 35.82 1.26 8.83
CA GLY A 676 35.13 2.02 7.79
C GLY A 676 36.05 2.70 6.77
N HIS A 677 37.37 2.56 6.88
CA HIS A 677 38.31 3.34 6.06
C HIS A 677 38.64 2.68 4.72
N LYS A 678 38.41 1.38 4.57
CA LYS A 678 38.68 0.63 3.35
C LYS A 678 37.54 -0.33 3.01
N PHE A 679 37.52 -0.78 1.77
CA PHE A 679 36.67 -1.88 1.36
C PHE A 679 37.41 -2.80 0.41
N ILE A 680 36.93 -4.03 0.32
CA ILE A 680 37.42 -5.07 -0.59
C ILE A 680 36.32 -5.40 -1.59
N SER A 681 36.72 -5.74 -2.81
CA SER A 681 35.81 -6.16 -3.87
C SER A 681 36.35 -7.37 -4.63
N GLY A 682 35.45 -8.24 -5.10
CA GLY A 682 35.73 -9.39 -5.95
C GLY A 682 34.82 -9.42 -7.17
N GLY A 683 35.29 -9.98 -8.28
CA GLY A 683 34.53 -10.00 -9.53
C GLY A 683 34.85 -11.16 -10.46
N ILE A 684 34.13 -11.18 -11.59
CA ILE A 684 34.32 -12.13 -12.71
C ILE A 684 35.67 -11.93 -13.41
N ASP A 685 36.35 -10.81 -13.19
CA ASP A 685 37.67 -10.58 -13.77
C ASP A 685 38.84 -11.26 -13.00
N HIS A 686 38.52 -12.21 -12.12
CA HIS A 686 39.43 -12.93 -11.21
C HIS A 686 40.19 -12.03 -10.23
N ASN A 687 39.87 -10.74 -10.18
CA ASN A 687 40.59 -9.79 -9.35
C ASN A 687 39.94 -9.68 -7.99
N ILE A 688 40.81 -9.54 -6.99
CA ILE A 688 40.44 -8.98 -5.69
C ILE A 688 41.13 -7.62 -5.57
N MET A 689 40.35 -6.60 -5.24
CA MET A 689 40.83 -5.23 -5.11
C MET A 689 40.53 -4.68 -3.72
N VAL A 690 41.48 -3.94 -3.17
CA VAL A 690 41.32 -3.18 -1.92
C VAL A 690 41.35 -1.70 -2.25
N TRP A 691 40.37 -0.98 -1.73
CA TRP A 691 40.11 0.42 -2.06
C TRP A 691 40.10 1.27 -0.81
N ASN A 692 40.50 2.54 -0.96
CA ASN A 692 40.51 3.52 0.11
C ASN A 692 39.21 4.35 0.10
N LEU A 693 38.40 4.24 1.16
CA LEU A 693 37.22 5.09 1.40
C LEU A 693 37.57 6.40 2.11
N ASN A 694 38.72 6.46 2.78
CA ASN A 694 39.16 7.60 3.58
C ASN A 694 40.05 8.59 2.81
N SER A 695 40.06 8.55 1.47
CA SER A 695 40.75 9.55 0.66
C SER A 695 40.13 10.95 0.82
N GLU A 696 40.94 11.99 0.75
CA GLU A 696 40.49 13.38 0.95
C GLU A 696 39.32 13.74 0.02
N ASP A 697 39.41 13.37 -1.27
CA ASP A 697 38.36 13.63 -2.26
C ASP A 697 37.02 12.99 -1.89
N VAL A 698 37.05 11.74 -1.39
CA VAL A 698 35.84 11.02 -0.97
C VAL A 698 35.25 11.66 0.28
N GLN A 699 36.08 11.96 1.28
CA GLN A 699 35.63 12.56 2.53
C GLN A 699 35.05 13.97 2.31
N GLU A 700 35.65 14.77 1.42
CA GLU A 700 35.11 16.07 1.01
C GLU A 700 33.73 15.92 0.35
N LYS A 701 33.55 14.92 -0.53
CA LYS A 701 32.27 14.64 -1.19
C LYS A 701 31.22 14.12 -0.22
N ILE A 702 31.59 13.28 0.75
CA ILE A 702 30.71 12.84 1.85
C ILE A 702 30.25 14.07 2.64
N ALA A 703 31.17 14.95 3.04
CA ALA A 703 30.83 16.16 3.80
C ALA A 703 29.86 17.06 3.03
N LYS A 704 30.16 17.36 1.76
CA LYS A 704 29.28 18.16 0.88
C LYS A 704 27.93 17.50 0.66
N SER A 705 27.87 16.18 0.56
CA SER A 705 26.61 15.45 0.42
C SER A 705 25.71 15.59 1.65
N ASN A 706 26.17 16.11 2.79
CA ASN A 706 25.30 16.35 3.95
C ASN A 706 24.70 17.76 3.98
N GLU A 707 25.15 18.65 3.09
CA GLU A 707 24.65 20.01 2.95
C GLU A 707 23.33 20.01 2.14
N VAL A 708 22.32 20.75 2.61
CA VAL A 708 20.99 20.82 1.99
C VAL A 708 20.98 21.95 0.97
N ASP A 709 20.96 21.64 -0.32
CA ASP A 709 20.77 22.65 -1.36
C ASP A 709 19.29 23.06 -1.45
N ILE A 710 19.05 24.36 -1.30
CA ILE A 710 17.75 25.04 -1.29
C ILE A 710 17.02 24.96 -2.63
N PHE A 711 17.68 24.50 -3.70
CA PHE A 711 17.15 24.44 -5.06
C PHE A 711 17.03 23.02 -5.65
N GLY A 712 17.30 21.97 -4.88
CA GLY A 712 17.03 20.59 -5.31
C GLY A 712 17.68 20.17 -6.64
N ARG A 713 18.82 20.79 -7.01
CA ARG A 713 19.58 20.37 -8.19
C ARG A 713 20.70 19.41 -7.79
N ASP A 714 20.77 18.29 -8.49
CA ASP A 714 21.85 17.31 -8.41
C ASP A 714 23.15 17.92 -9.00
N LEU A 715 23.81 18.79 -8.23
CA LEU A 715 25.03 19.51 -8.65
C LEU A 715 26.32 18.80 -8.20
N LEU A 716 26.21 17.71 -7.43
CA LEU A 716 27.37 16.93 -7.01
C LEU A 716 27.75 15.90 -8.06
N VAL A 717 28.72 16.25 -8.91
CA VAL A 717 29.43 15.25 -9.72
C VAL A 717 30.19 14.33 -8.77
N ALA A 718 29.83 13.04 -8.75
CA ALA A 718 30.48 12.01 -7.96
C ALA A 718 31.98 11.96 -8.28
N VAL A 719 32.82 11.74 -7.26
CA VAL A 719 34.26 11.52 -7.51
C VAL A 719 34.44 10.17 -8.21
N ARG A 720 35.18 10.16 -9.32
CA ARG A 720 35.51 8.93 -10.05
C ARG A 720 36.91 8.47 -9.67
N LEU A 721 37.01 7.25 -9.16
CA LEU A 721 38.25 6.67 -8.67
C LEU A 721 38.61 5.45 -9.53
N HIS A 722 39.83 5.44 -10.03
CA HIS A 722 40.28 4.45 -11.00
C HIS A 722 41.27 3.43 -10.43
N PHE A 723 41.96 3.77 -9.34
CA PHE A 723 43.11 3.02 -8.85
C PHE A 723 42.82 2.42 -7.47
N PRO A 724 42.84 1.09 -7.34
CA PRO A 724 42.82 0.45 -6.03
C PRO A 724 44.16 0.63 -5.34
N ASP A 725 44.15 0.62 -4.00
CA ASP A 725 45.37 0.59 -3.17
C ASP A 725 46.17 -0.69 -3.45
N PHE A 726 45.45 -1.78 -3.73
CA PHE A 726 46.01 -3.09 -3.99
C PHE A 726 45.08 -3.91 -4.88
N SER A 727 45.66 -4.71 -5.78
CA SER A 727 44.93 -5.66 -6.63
C SER A 727 45.76 -6.92 -6.79
N THR A 728 45.11 -8.09 -6.75
CA THR A 728 45.76 -9.39 -7.00
C THR A 728 44.83 -10.37 -7.69
N ARG A 729 45.43 -11.31 -8.42
CA ARG A 729 44.80 -12.52 -8.97
C ARG A 729 45.43 -13.80 -8.41
N ASP A 730 46.38 -13.68 -7.48
CA ASP A 730 47.21 -14.80 -7.04
C ASP A 730 46.53 -15.66 -5.97
N VAL A 731 45.35 -15.21 -5.50
CA VAL A 731 44.57 -15.90 -4.46
C VAL A 731 43.77 -17.04 -5.09
N HIS A 732 43.00 -16.77 -6.14
CA HIS A 732 42.11 -17.74 -6.79
C HIS A 732 42.45 -17.87 -8.27
N GLY A 733 42.24 -19.06 -8.84
CA GLY A 733 42.40 -19.29 -10.28
C GLY A 733 41.16 -18.93 -11.12
N ASN A 734 40.05 -18.56 -10.46
CA ASN A 734 38.73 -18.38 -11.06
C ASN A 734 37.96 -17.19 -10.44
N TYR A 735 36.70 -17.00 -10.81
CA TYR A 735 35.83 -15.88 -10.39
C TYR A 735 35.71 -15.81 -8.87
N VAL A 736 35.83 -14.59 -8.34
CA VAL A 736 35.74 -14.35 -6.90
C VAL A 736 34.33 -13.85 -6.58
N ASP A 737 33.51 -14.73 -6.03
CA ASP A 737 32.08 -14.51 -5.82
C ASP A 737 31.73 -14.04 -4.40
N SER A 738 32.64 -14.19 -3.43
CA SER A 738 32.47 -13.65 -2.08
C SER A 738 33.78 -13.20 -1.45
N VAL A 739 33.80 -11.96 -0.96
CA VAL A 739 34.94 -11.37 -0.23
C VAL A 739 34.50 -10.91 1.16
N LYS A 740 35.36 -11.10 2.17
CA LYS A 740 35.15 -10.66 3.55
C LYS A 740 36.44 -10.20 4.24
N TRP A 741 36.34 -9.12 5.00
CA TRP A 741 37.39 -8.66 5.91
C TRP A 741 37.45 -9.54 7.17
N PHE A 742 38.65 -9.90 7.60
CA PHE A 742 38.88 -10.67 8.82
C PHE A 742 40.10 -10.10 9.56
N GLY A 743 39.88 -9.11 10.43
CA GLY A 743 40.95 -8.32 11.03
C GLY A 743 41.84 -7.67 9.95
N ASP A 744 43.15 -7.88 10.03
CA ASP A 744 44.14 -7.40 9.04
C ASP A 744 44.32 -8.36 7.84
N THR A 745 43.41 -9.31 7.69
CA THR A 745 43.47 -10.39 6.69
C THR A 745 42.14 -10.55 5.97
N PHE A 746 42.07 -11.47 5.02
CA PHE A 746 40.93 -11.62 4.12
C PHE A 746 40.47 -13.06 4.02
N LEU A 747 39.16 -13.26 4.04
CA LEU A 747 38.51 -14.51 3.66
C LEU A 747 37.83 -14.32 2.31
N THR A 748 38.17 -15.18 1.35
CA THR A 748 37.65 -15.06 -0.01
C THR A 748 37.28 -16.43 -0.55
N LYS A 749 36.16 -16.48 -1.26
CA LYS A 749 35.67 -17.67 -1.93
C LYS A 749 35.66 -17.41 -3.44
N SER A 750 35.96 -18.48 -4.17
CA SER A 750 35.83 -18.56 -5.61
C SER A 750 34.79 -19.64 -5.95
N CYS A 751 34.52 -19.80 -7.24
CA CYS A 751 33.82 -20.98 -7.78
C CYS A 751 34.65 -22.28 -7.67
N GLU A 752 35.75 -22.24 -6.94
CA GLU A 752 36.51 -23.40 -6.52
C GLU A 752 35.91 -23.95 -5.21
N ASN A 753 36.15 -25.23 -4.92
CA ASN A 753 35.64 -25.92 -3.74
C ASN A 753 36.33 -25.53 -2.42
N ASN A 754 36.79 -24.28 -2.32
CA ASN A 754 37.52 -23.80 -1.16
C ASN A 754 37.21 -22.33 -0.79
N ILE A 755 37.48 -22.01 0.47
CA ILE A 755 37.64 -20.64 0.96
C ILE A 755 39.11 -20.47 1.27
N ILE A 756 39.70 -19.35 0.85
CA ILE A 756 41.10 -19.05 1.11
C ILE A 756 41.18 -17.91 2.13
N TRP A 757 41.90 -18.17 3.22
CA TRP A 757 42.34 -17.17 4.17
C TRP A 757 43.73 -16.69 3.79
N TRP A 758 43.89 -15.38 3.58
CA TRP A 758 45.14 -14.81 3.11
C TRP A 758 45.38 -13.41 3.65
N LYS A 759 46.61 -12.93 3.51
CA LYS A 759 47.00 -11.57 3.88
C LYS A 759 47.91 -10.94 2.85
N VAL A 760 47.95 -9.61 2.88
CA VAL A 760 48.95 -8.81 2.15
C VAL A 760 50.04 -8.40 3.12
N SER A 761 51.29 -8.63 2.76
CA SER A 761 52.45 -8.16 3.52
C SER A 761 53.36 -7.31 2.64
N SER A 762 54.05 -6.34 3.24
CA SER A 762 55.03 -5.53 2.54
C SER A 762 56.42 -6.13 2.76
N SER A 763 57.07 -6.57 1.69
CA SER A 763 58.46 -7.03 1.70
C SER A 763 59.23 -6.29 0.61
N ASN A 764 60.32 -5.60 0.98
CA ASN A 764 61.15 -4.80 0.05
C ASN A 764 60.35 -3.84 -0.86
N LYS A 765 59.35 -3.13 -0.31
CA LYS A 765 58.44 -2.22 -1.05
C LYS A 765 57.56 -2.89 -2.12
N THR A 766 57.55 -4.22 -2.19
CA THR A 766 56.61 -5.01 -2.99
C THR A 766 55.55 -5.62 -2.08
N LEU A 767 54.28 -5.53 -2.48
CA LEU A 767 53.18 -6.17 -1.78
C LEU A 767 53.12 -7.64 -2.19
N VAL A 768 53.22 -8.53 -1.20
CA VAL A 768 53.23 -9.98 -1.39
C VAL A 768 51.96 -10.58 -0.78
N VAL A 769 51.26 -11.37 -1.58
CA VAL A 769 50.11 -12.19 -1.15
C VAL A 769 50.62 -13.45 -0.48
N SER A 770 50.15 -13.73 0.74
CA SER A 770 50.44 -14.98 1.45
C SER A 770 49.14 -15.68 1.80
N LYS A 771 48.92 -16.87 1.23
CA LYS A 771 47.84 -17.78 1.63
C LYS A 771 48.18 -18.37 2.99
N LEU A 772 47.36 -18.07 3.99
CA LEU A 772 47.54 -18.53 5.36
C LEU A 772 46.94 -19.92 5.53
N PHE A 773 45.74 -20.11 4.97
CA PHE A 773 44.99 -21.35 5.12
C PHE A 773 43.98 -21.52 3.97
N THR A 774 43.66 -22.76 3.63
CA THR A 774 42.62 -23.12 2.65
C THR A 774 41.62 -24.04 3.33
N PHE A 775 40.34 -23.68 3.27
CA PHE A 775 39.22 -24.46 3.77
C PHE A 775 38.55 -25.17 2.60
N ASP A 776 38.61 -26.50 2.54
CA ASP A 776 37.87 -27.24 1.53
C ASP A 776 36.40 -27.38 1.93
N ILE A 777 35.48 -26.90 1.08
CA ILE A 777 34.04 -27.02 1.28
C ILE A 777 33.41 -27.56 -0.01
N ILE A 778 33.46 -28.88 -0.14
CA ILE A 778 33.01 -29.64 -1.32
C ILE A 778 31.51 -29.41 -1.61
N GLU A 779 30.71 -29.11 -0.59
CA GLU A 779 29.26 -28.91 -0.70
C GLU A 779 28.88 -27.48 -1.15
N CYS A 780 29.87 -26.64 -1.49
CA CYS A 780 29.70 -25.21 -1.81
C CYS A 780 30.13 -24.84 -3.25
N ASP A 781 30.18 -25.81 -4.17
CA ASP A 781 30.49 -25.61 -5.60
C ASP A 781 29.35 -24.93 -6.40
N ILE A 782 28.96 -23.71 -6.02
CA ILE A 782 27.93 -22.96 -6.74
C ILE A 782 28.35 -21.50 -6.85
N TRP A 783 28.12 -20.90 -8.02
CA TRP A 783 28.34 -19.47 -8.24
C TRP A 783 27.43 -18.63 -7.33
N PHE A 784 27.84 -17.40 -7.00
CA PHE A 784 27.01 -16.46 -6.22
C PHE A 784 26.64 -16.95 -4.82
N MET A 785 27.49 -17.75 -4.18
CA MET A 785 27.31 -18.10 -2.78
C MET A 785 28.04 -17.10 -1.89
N ARG A 786 27.28 -16.33 -1.10
CA ARG A 786 27.85 -15.36 -0.17
C ARG A 786 28.12 -15.98 1.19
N MET A 787 29.30 -15.66 1.69
CA MET A 787 29.69 -15.93 3.08
C MET A 787 29.45 -14.68 3.91
N GLU A 788 29.01 -14.86 5.14
CA GLU A 788 28.88 -13.76 6.10
C GLU A 788 29.66 -14.06 7.39
N LEU A 789 30.34 -13.05 7.89
CA LEU A 789 30.95 -13.04 9.22
C LEU A 789 30.04 -12.29 10.18
N ASP A 790 29.95 -12.75 11.41
CA ASP A 790 29.34 -11.94 12.46
C ASP A 790 30.23 -10.72 12.78
N LEU A 791 29.66 -9.68 13.40
CA LEU A 791 30.38 -8.44 13.69
C LEU A 791 31.60 -8.65 14.60
N SER A 792 31.59 -9.69 15.45
CA SER A 792 32.73 -10.02 16.31
C SER A 792 33.81 -10.84 15.61
N MET A 793 33.60 -11.24 14.36
CA MET A 793 34.50 -12.07 13.55
C MET A 793 34.85 -13.42 14.22
N LYS A 794 33.87 -14.04 14.85
CA LYS A 794 34.00 -15.35 15.53
C LYS A 794 33.27 -16.47 14.82
N LEU A 795 32.24 -16.13 14.06
CA LEU A 795 31.40 -17.06 13.32
C LEU A 795 31.44 -16.74 11.84
N LEU A 796 31.60 -17.78 11.04
CA LEU A 796 31.48 -17.72 9.58
C LEU A 796 30.29 -18.59 9.15
N ALA A 797 29.33 -18.01 8.45
CA ALA A 797 28.19 -18.74 7.91
C ALA A 797 28.27 -18.84 6.39
N VAL A 798 28.09 -20.05 5.86
CA VAL A 798 28.18 -20.36 4.43
C VAL A 798 27.00 -21.25 4.02
N GLY A 799 26.31 -20.88 2.93
CA GLY A 799 25.23 -21.69 2.37
C GLY A 799 25.71 -22.95 1.65
N SER A 800 24.80 -23.79 1.18
CA SER A 800 25.11 -24.98 0.35
C SER A 800 24.12 -25.11 -0.81
N GLN A 801 24.45 -25.93 -1.80
CA GLN A 801 23.56 -26.23 -2.94
C GLN A 801 22.31 -27.05 -2.54
N THR A 802 22.34 -27.65 -1.35
CA THR A 802 21.36 -28.65 -0.89
C THR A 802 20.51 -28.14 0.28
N GLY A 803 20.39 -26.83 0.45
CA GLY A 803 19.56 -26.23 1.50
C GLY A 803 20.17 -26.26 2.90
N LYS A 804 21.48 -26.51 3.01
CA LYS A 804 22.19 -26.50 4.31
C LYS A 804 22.90 -25.17 4.53
N VAL A 805 23.05 -24.79 5.79
CA VAL A 805 23.90 -23.68 6.21
C VAL A 805 24.97 -24.21 7.15
N PHE A 806 26.24 -23.98 6.82
CA PHE A 806 27.38 -24.33 7.63
C PHE A 806 27.81 -23.13 8.46
N VAL A 807 27.95 -23.32 9.77
CA VAL A 807 28.44 -22.30 10.70
C VAL A 807 29.75 -22.79 11.30
N PHE A 808 30.83 -22.04 11.06
CA PHE A 808 32.17 -22.35 11.54
C PHE A 808 32.52 -21.45 12.73
N ASP A 809 33.10 -22.06 13.77
CA ASP A 809 33.62 -21.36 14.95
C ASP A 809 35.11 -21.05 14.74
N LEU A 810 35.39 -19.77 14.47
CA LEU A 810 36.73 -19.28 14.12
C LEU A 810 37.64 -19.10 15.36
N ASP A 811 37.10 -19.17 16.58
CA ASP A 811 37.86 -19.07 17.83
C ASP A 811 38.58 -20.40 18.21
N THR A 812 38.65 -21.38 17.30
CA THR A 812 39.24 -22.70 17.55
C THR A 812 40.63 -22.85 16.90
N GLU A 813 41.53 -23.63 17.54
CA GLU A 813 42.92 -23.84 17.05
C GLU A 813 42.99 -24.43 15.63
N VAL A 814 41.93 -25.09 15.17
CA VAL A 814 41.77 -25.57 13.79
C VAL A 814 40.33 -25.27 13.32
N PRO A 815 40.10 -24.17 12.57
CA PRO A 815 38.75 -23.67 12.29
C PRO A 815 37.86 -24.64 11.47
N VAL A 816 38.44 -25.68 10.87
CA VAL A 816 37.73 -26.63 9.99
C VAL A 816 37.02 -27.76 10.74
N ASN A 817 37.44 -28.08 11.97
CA ASN A 817 36.99 -29.32 12.64
C ASN A 817 35.70 -29.15 13.46
N LYS A 818 35.26 -27.92 13.72
CA LYS A 818 34.04 -27.64 14.49
C LYS A 818 33.08 -26.80 13.64
N ARG A 819 32.32 -27.48 12.79
CA ARG A 819 31.21 -26.91 12.02
C ARG A 819 29.87 -27.40 12.56
N SER A 820 28.93 -26.48 12.72
CA SER A 820 27.52 -26.78 12.89
C SER A 820 26.85 -26.78 11.54
N THR A 821 25.96 -27.75 11.31
CA THR A 821 25.18 -27.83 10.08
C THR A 821 23.73 -27.58 10.42
N LEU A 822 23.21 -26.48 9.92
CA LEU A 822 21.83 -26.08 10.07
C LEU A 822 21.07 -26.55 8.83
N VAL A 823 19.97 -27.27 9.06
CA VAL A 823 19.14 -27.86 7.99
C VAL A 823 17.68 -27.56 8.30
N HIS A 824 16.92 -27.17 7.29
CA HIS A 824 15.47 -27.05 7.37
C HIS A 824 14.80 -28.18 6.58
N LEU A 825 13.87 -28.92 7.20
CA LEU A 825 13.28 -30.15 6.63
C LEU A 825 12.54 -29.96 5.30
N LYS A 826 12.17 -28.72 4.97
CA LYS A 826 11.44 -28.36 3.75
C LYS A 826 12.31 -27.72 2.67
N CYS A 827 13.60 -27.51 2.91
CA CYS A 827 14.49 -26.81 1.99
C CYS A 827 15.53 -27.75 1.40
N ASN A 828 15.45 -27.98 0.08
CA ASN A 828 16.45 -28.73 -0.69
C ASN A 828 17.16 -27.85 -1.74
N SER A 829 16.82 -26.56 -1.79
CA SER A 829 17.30 -25.60 -2.78
C SER A 829 18.59 -24.90 -2.33
N ALA A 830 19.36 -24.33 -3.26
CA ALA A 830 20.62 -23.68 -2.92
C ALA A 830 20.40 -22.46 -1.99
N VAL A 831 21.26 -22.31 -0.98
CA VAL A 831 21.31 -21.14 -0.11
C VAL A 831 22.34 -20.16 -0.67
N ARG A 832 21.89 -19.00 -1.16
CA ARG A 832 22.74 -18.01 -1.83
C ARG A 832 23.32 -16.96 -0.90
N GLN A 833 22.57 -16.59 0.13
CA GLN A 833 22.96 -15.51 1.04
C GLN A 833 22.67 -15.90 2.48
N THR A 834 23.63 -15.62 3.34
CA THR A 834 23.51 -15.69 4.80
C THR A 834 23.72 -14.30 5.38
N SER A 835 23.11 -14.01 6.53
CA SER A 835 23.35 -12.77 7.26
C SER A 835 23.22 -12.99 8.76
N PHE A 836 24.17 -12.47 9.53
CA PHE A 836 24.06 -12.43 10.99
C PHE A 836 23.36 -11.15 11.46
N SER A 837 22.70 -11.22 12.62
CA SER A 837 22.36 -10.02 13.39
C SER A 837 23.62 -9.34 13.92
N ARG A 838 23.51 -8.06 14.30
CA ARG A 838 24.63 -7.27 14.82
C ARG A 838 25.30 -7.88 16.06
N ASP A 839 24.53 -8.57 16.88
CA ASP A 839 24.99 -9.27 18.09
C ASP A 839 25.40 -10.74 17.85
N GLY A 840 25.30 -11.23 16.60
CA GLY A 840 25.67 -12.59 16.21
C GLY A 840 24.78 -13.69 16.79
N ARG A 841 23.62 -13.37 17.38
CA ARG A 841 22.71 -14.37 17.98
C ARG A 841 21.72 -14.97 16.99
N ILE A 842 21.47 -14.27 15.89
CA ILE A 842 20.56 -14.69 14.84
C ILE A 842 21.36 -14.91 13.57
N LEU A 843 21.03 -15.99 12.87
CA LEU A 843 21.45 -16.23 11.50
C LEU A 843 20.22 -16.36 10.61
N ILE A 844 20.20 -15.62 9.50
CA ILE A 844 19.21 -15.78 8.44
C ILE A 844 19.86 -16.31 7.16
N ALA A 845 19.10 -17.05 6.36
CA ALA A 845 19.54 -17.56 5.06
C ALA A 845 18.45 -17.46 4.00
N ALA A 846 18.82 -17.03 2.79
CA ALA A 846 17.93 -16.94 1.64
C ALA A 846 18.23 -18.04 0.60
N CYS A 847 17.18 -18.67 0.12
CA CYS A 847 17.23 -19.84 -0.77
C CYS A 847 16.69 -19.53 -2.18
N ASP A 848 17.16 -20.30 -3.18
CA ASP A 848 16.72 -20.18 -4.58
C ASP A 848 15.22 -20.43 -4.81
N ASP A 849 14.56 -21.16 -3.90
CA ASP A 849 13.11 -21.37 -3.94
C ASP A 849 12.31 -20.20 -3.35
N GLY A 850 12.98 -19.10 -3.01
CA GLY A 850 12.38 -17.90 -2.44
C GLY A 850 12.09 -18.02 -0.94
N SER A 851 12.47 -19.12 -0.28
CA SER A 851 12.32 -19.26 1.16
C SER A 851 13.44 -18.54 1.93
N ILE A 852 13.10 -18.02 3.11
CA ILE A 852 14.05 -17.43 4.06
C ILE A 852 13.90 -18.11 5.40
N TRP A 853 15.03 -18.57 5.94
CA TRP A 853 15.10 -19.34 7.19
C TRP A 853 15.86 -18.56 8.25
N ARG A 854 15.50 -18.78 9.51
CA ARG A 854 16.09 -18.14 10.70
C ARG A 854 16.51 -19.19 11.70
N TRP A 855 17.70 -19.03 12.27
CA TRP A 855 18.17 -19.78 13.42
C TRP A 855 18.54 -18.85 14.56
N ASP A 856 18.07 -19.20 15.75
CA ASP A 856 18.33 -18.48 16.99
C ASP A 856 19.30 -19.25 17.88
N LYS A 857 20.39 -18.61 18.26
CA LYS A 857 21.33 -19.14 19.24
C LYS A 857 20.70 -19.06 20.64
N LYS A 858 20.46 -20.20 21.29
CA LYS A 858 20.02 -20.23 22.70
C LYS A 858 21.13 -19.70 23.61
N GLU A 859 20.77 -19.07 24.72
CA GLU A 859 21.75 -18.57 25.69
C GLU A 859 22.72 -19.68 26.14
N ASN A 860 24.03 -19.38 26.13
CA ASN A 860 25.13 -20.31 26.44
C ASN A 860 25.23 -21.57 25.55
N SER A 861 24.57 -21.60 24.38
CA SER A 861 24.70 -22.68 23.39
C SER A 861 25.60 -22.29 22.22
N LYS A 862 26.26 -23.27 21.58
CA LYS A 862 26.81 -23.10 20.23
C LYS A 862 25.67 -23.26 19.21
N PHE A 863 25.78 -22.60 18.05
CA PHE A 863 24.85 -22.80 16.93
C PHE A 863 24.79 -24.26 16.49
#